data_AF-A0A151Z473-F1
#
_entry.id   AF-A0A151Z473-F1
#
_cell.length_a   1.000
_cell.length_b   1.000
_cell.length_c   1.000
_cell.angle_alpha   90.00
_cell.angle_beta   90.00
_cell.angle_gamma   90.00
#
_symmetry.space_group_name_H-M   'P 1'
#
loop_
_entity.id
_entity.type
_entity.pdbx_description
1 polymer ?
#
loop_
_entity_poly.entity_id
_entity_poly.type
_entity_poly.pdbx_seq_one_letter_code
_entity_poly.pdbx_strand_id
1 'polypeptide(L)'
;MDIENEDKSMNNFSDISSDETSDSDSSVQHDVEHSSNAYEIDILEIKLRENPYSFKEHLNYITAIKKLYMASNCKDLQLFQRLRTSRETFQSIFPLSESIWLEWISDETSQKNNSEYLQNLYNKALNDFLSVSIHLSYCKFIEKINNNELEVIRNQYEKSIKICCNDIVECKKLWSSYRIFEQMVFGSLDNIDKQKNQIKLIRNIYHGQLSNAHFGIEQTYQDYLVWEQSQEPNNINPQLDEKLQESYKRALNETTERLPFEESIKYEPTHGDKHEIFLKWQEYLNWEISKKQKDRIITLFERAIRIYYNSKDVWLKYLDYILESEEKDNREMLNNLYERLLRSIYWSGEIWSRYLRFLQKDNRNYQEISAVFEKSLVSGLQSSQDVLVVFNSFIDYCWRASRDLIRVKGENYQIAIQSLREQFQRFSEYFKENKDIYSLEELQYYWAKLELTEFHSPESFKVIMDQIFNYQTSHYKNYQQVIRHELSLNHFDKCRKLFIKAIKSVQSIDLNRVWDDYNQFERQYGNLDQYELLLFESNKIFKQQLQQQQSNNNNNINNNNNNNDNEKRLLKRQERQDKKKKIKLEKVEDDKVSDEANNLIFVSSLPYEYDESKLEQYFNNITNNIKECRVVRDKYGKSKGIAFIEFNDIDSATRSLSLNHPIVIDNNNNNNNNNNNNNNNNNNNNNN
;
A
#
# COMPACT_ATOMS: atom_id res chain seq x y z
N MET A 1 -36.77 -57.22 30.88
CA MET A 1 -38.15 -57.60 31.18
C MET A 1 -38.80 -56.43 31.87
N ASP A 2 -39.40 -55.60 31.03
CA ASP A 2 -40.83 -55.32 31.04
C ASP A 2 -41.44 -54.33 32.05
N ILE A 3 -42.08 -53.33 31.42
CA ILE A 3 -43.40 -52.71 31.70
C ILE A 3 -43.33 -51.40 32.51
N GLU A 4 -43.48 -50.23 31.87
CA GLU A 4 -44.72 -49.59 31.32
C GLU A 4 -45.51 -48.83 32.41
N ASN A 5 -45.59 -47.50 32.27
CA ASN A 5 -46.77 -46.70 31.89
C ASN A 5 -47.89 -46.64 32.94
N GLU A 6 -48.28 -45.42 33.33
CA GLU A 6 -49.70 -45.08 33.43
C GLU A 6 -49.97 -43.56 33.38
N ASP A 7 -51.12 -43.28 32.76
CA ASP A 7 -51.61 -42.03 32.18
C ASP A 7 -52.34 -41.08 33.15
N LYS A 8 -52.27 -39.79 32.80
CA LYS A 8 -53.31 -38.72 32.68
C LYS A 8 -54.61 -38.73 33.50
N SER A 9 -54.97 -37.53 33.98
CA SER A 9 -56.27 -36.84 33.81
C SER A 9 -56.14 -35.39 34.34
N MET A 10 -56.82 -34.32 33.92
CA MET A 10 -57.66 -33.92 32.78
C MET A 10 -57.90 -32.39 32.95
N ASN A 11 -57.97 -31.63 31.84
CA ASN A 11 -58.83 -30.44 31.56
C ASN A 11 -58.78 -29.20 32.51
N ASN A 12 -58.77 -27.93 32.06
CA ASN A 12 -59.43 -27.28 30.93
C ASN A 12 -58.83 -25.89 30.63
N PHE A 13 -58.92 -25.51 29.35
CA PHE A 13 -58.61 -24.21 28.72
C PHE A 13 -59.63 -23.10 29.05
N SER A 14 -59.21 -21.83 29.14
CA SER A 14 -59.49 -20.72 28.19
C SER A 14 -59.40 -19.31 28.78
N ASP A 15 -58.98 -18.40 27.89
CA ASP A 15 -58.54 -17.00 28.00
C ASP A 15 -59.56 -15.94 28.47
N ILE A 16 -59.08 -14.78 29.00
CA ILE A 16 -59.18 -13.42 28.42
C ILE A 16 -58.86 -12.27 29.44
N SER A 17 -57.89 -11.43 29.03
CA SER A 17 -57.56 -10.00 29.30
C SER A 17 -57.79 -9.32 30.67
N SER A 18 -56.76 -8.60 31.16
CA SER A 18 -56.62 -7.12 31.12
C SER A 18 -55.45 -6.62 31.99
N ASP A 19 -54.86 -5.49 31.58
CA ASP A 19 -53.60 -4.85 31.97
C ASP A 19 -53.49 -4.37 33.44
N GLU A 20 -52.27 -4.41 34.02
CA GLU A 20 -51.38 -3.24 34.25
C GLU A 20 -50.20 -3.57 35.23
N THR A 21 -48.99 -3.47 34.66
CA THR A 21 -47.74 -2.86 35.20
C THR A 21 -47.14 -3.26 36.56
N SER A 22 -45.93 -3.82 36.51
CA SER A 22 -44.78 -3.40 37.33
C SER A 22 -43.46 -3.85 36.68
N ASP A 23 -42.60 -2.88 36.39
CA ASP A 23 -41.26 -3.02 35.81
C ASP A 23 -40.29 -3.86 36.64
N SER A 24 -39.43 -4.60 35.92
CA SER A 24 -38.09 -4.96 36.39
C SER A 24 -37.13 -4.93 35.19
N ASP A 25 -36.56 -3.75 34.99
CA ASP A 25 -35.64 -3.37 33.94
C ASP A 25 -34.21 -3.88 34.27
N SER A 26 -33.72 -4.87 33.51
CA SER A 26 -32.30 -5.26 33.54
C SER A 26 -31.78 -5.95 32.27
N SER A 27 -32.51 -5.90 31.14
CA SER A 27 -32.07 -6.53 29.88
C SER A 27 -31.47 -5.57 28.85
N VAL A 28 -31.50 -4.25 29.07
CA VAL A 28 -31.21 -3.28 28.00
C VAL A 28 -29.71 -3.10 27.71
N GLN A 29 -28.79 -3.49 28.59
CA GLN A 29 -27.35 -3.29 28.34
C GLN A 29 -26.73 -4.31 27.36
N HIS A 30 -27.24 -5.55 27.29
CA HIS A 30 -26.67 -6.58 26.41
C HIS A 30 -27.16 -6.48 24.96
N ASP A 31 -28.38 -5.98 24.75
CA ASP A 31 -28.99 -5.86 23.41
C ASP A 31 -28.49 -4.64 22.63
N VAL A 32 -28.07 -3.57 23.33
CA VAL A 32 -27.58 -2.33 22.68
C VAL A 32 -26.18 -2.53 22.08
N GLU A 33 -25.28 -3.26 22.74
CA GLU A 33 -23.94 -3.57 22.19
C GLU A 33 -23.99 -4.56 21.02
N HIS A 34 -24.86 -5.59 21.09
CA HIS A 34 -25.05 -6.51 19.98
C HIS A 34 -25.67 -5.83 18.75
N SER A 35 -26.61 -4.91 18.95
CA SER A 35 -27.22 -4.12 17.86
C SER A 35 -26.22 -3.15 17.21
N SER A 36 -25.40 -2.47 18.00
CA SER A 36 -24.40 -1.52 17.49
C SER A 36 -23.31 -2.22 16.67
N ASN A 37 -22.85 -3.40 17.12
CA ASN A 37 -21.81 -4.16 16.42
C ASN A 37 -22.34 -4.83 15.13
N ALA A 38 -23.62 -5.23 15.08
CA ALA A 38 -24.23 -5.76 13.86
C ALA A 38 -24.38 -4.67 12.78
N TYR A 39 -24.79 -3.46 13.17
CA TYR A 39 -24.89 -2.32 12.26
C TYR A 39 -23.53 -1.90 11.67
N GLU A 40 -22.45 -1.99 12.47
CA GLU A 40 -21.09 -1.73 11.99
C GLU A 40 -20.66 -2.70 10.88
N ILE A 41 -21.02 -3.99 11.01
CA ILE A 41 -20.71 -5.02 10.00
C ILE A 41 -21.44 -4.72 8.68
N ASP A 42 -22.71 -4.32 8.72
CA ASP A 42 -23.47 -4.03 7.51
C ASP A 42 -22.95 -2.78 6.78
N ILE A 43 -22.51 -1.75 7.52
CA ILE A 43 -21.81 -0.60 6.94
C ILE A 43 -20.51 -1.03 6.26
N LEU A 44 -19.71 -1.87 6.93
CA LEU A 44 -18.45 -2.36 6.37
C LEU A 44 -18.67 -3.23 5.13
N GLU A 45 -19.76 -3.99 5.07
CA GLU A 45 -20.12 -4.78 3.89
C GLU A 45 -20.49 -3.88 2.70
N ILE A 46 -21.24 -2.80 2.93
CA ILE A 46 -21.53 -1.81 1.87
C ILE A 46 -20.23 -1.19 1.36
N LYS A 47 -19.33 -0.78 2.26
CA LYS A 47 -18.02 -0.22 1.89
C LYS A 47 -17.16 -1.20 1.09
N LEU A 48 -17.20 -2.49 1.41
CA LEU A 48 -16.48 -3.53 0.66
C LEU A 48 -17.10 -3.79 -0.72
N ARG A 49 -18.41 -3.61 -0.89
CA ARG A 49 -19.05 -3.67 -2.21
C ARG A 49 -18.68 -2.48 -3.08
N GLU A 50 -18.52 -1.30 -2.49
CA GLU A 50 -18.08 -0.10 -3.19
C GLU A 50 -16.58 -0.14 -3.53
N ASN A 51 -15.73 -0.64 -2.62
CA ASN A 51 -14.30 -0.78 -2.83
C ASN A 51 -13.77 -2.15 -2.34
N PRO A 52 -13.77 -3.18 -3.21
CA PRO A 52 -13.29 -4.52 -2.85
C PRO A 52 -11.78 -4.59 -2.56
N TYR A 53 -11.00 -3.62 -3.04
CA TYR A 53 -9.54 -3.60 -2.97
C TYR A 53 -9.00 -2.85 -1.74
N SER A 54 -9.84 -2.64 -0.74
CA SER A 54 -9.47 -1.97 0.50
C SER A 54 -9.04 -2.94 1.60
N PHE A 55 -7.72 -3.08 1.79
CA PHE A 55 -7.15 -4.05 2.75
C PHE A 55 -7.59 -3.80 4.21
N LYS A 56 -7.69 -2.52 4.61
CA LYS A 56 -8.03 -2.14 6.00
C LYS A 56 -9.49 -2.47 6.32
N GLU A 57 -10.38 -2.28 5.36
CA GLU A 57 -11.81 -2.47 5.47
C GLU A 57 -12.12 -3.97 5.59
N HIS A 58 -11.42 -4.82 4.85
CA HIS A 58 -11.51 -6.28 5.01
C HIS A 58 -11.07 -6.71 6.41
N LEU A 59 -9.96 -6.18 6.92
CA LEU A 59 -9.52 -6.48 8.30
C LEU A 59 -10.53 -6.01 9.35
N ASN A 60 -11.06 -4.79 9.21
CA ASN A 60 -12.08 -4.28 10.12
C ASN A 60 -13.35 -5.15 10.09
N TYR A 61 -13.78 -5.58 8.90
CA TYR A 61 -14.93 -6.46 8.74
C TYR A 61 -14.71 -7.83 9.37
N ILE A 62 -13.56 -8.47 9.12
CA ILE A 62 -13.21 -9.77 9.71
C ILE A 62 -13.12 -9.67 11.24
N THR A 63 -12.49 -8.61 11.76
CA THR A 63 -12.37 -8.41 13.22
C THR A 63 -13.72 -8.12 13.87
N ALA A 64 -14.61 -7.37 13.23
CA ALA A 64 -15.96 -7.10 13.72
C ALA A 64 -16.81 -8.39 13.78
N ILE A 65 -16.80 -9.20 12.71
CA ILE A 65 -17.49 -10.51 12.70
C ILE A 65 -16.91 -11.42 13.79
N LYS A 66 -15.58 -11.46 13.93
CA LYS A 66 -14.92 -12.29 14.94
C LYS A 66 -15.31 -11.88 16.36
N LYS A 67 -15.38 -10.58 16.65
CA LYS A 67 -15.85 -10.07 17.95
C LYS A 67 -17.28 -10.52 18.26
N LEU A 68 -18.19 -10.41 17.30
CA LEU A 68 -19.57 -10.91 17.46
C LEU A 68 -19.62 -12.42 17.67
N TYR A 69 -18.82 -13.17 16.94
CA TYR A 69 -18.73 -14.62 17.08
C TYR A 69 -18.18 -15.04 18.46
N MET A 70 -17.20 -14.30 19.00
CA MET A 70 -16.72 -14.51 20.36
C MET A 70 -17.79 -14.16 21.40
N ALA A 71 -18.53 -13.08 21.19
CA ALA A 71 -19.63 -12.68 22.07
C ALA A 71 -20.77 -13.71 22.11
N SER A 72 -21.00 -14.46 21.03
CA SER A 72 -21.96 -15.58 20.99
C SER A 72 -21.43 -16.90 21.58
N ASN A 73 -20.33 -16.85 22.36
CA ASN A 73 -19.63 -18.00 22.91
C ASN A 73 -19.20 -19.03 21.84
N CYS A 74 -18.90 -18.58 20.63
CA CYS A 74 -18.45 -19.40 19.50
C CYS A 74 -19.44 -20.50 19.08
N LYS A 75 -20.74 -20.31 19.32
CA LYS A 75 -21.79 -21.30 18.98
C LYS A 75 -22.59 -20.95 17.73
N ASP A 76 -22.53 -19.71 17.26
CA ASP A 76 -23.25 -19.28 16.07
C ASP A 76 -22.54 -19.74 14.78
N LEU A 77 -23.02 -20.83 14.18
CA LEU A 77 -22.48 -21.39 12.95
C LEU A 77 -22.66 -20.46 11.74
N GLN A 78 -23.69 -19.62 11.72
CA GLN A 78 -23.96 -18.73 10.59
C GLN A 78 -22.94 -17.58 10.56
N LEU A 79 -22.63 -17.00 11.72
CA LEU A 79 -21.55 -16.03 11.86
C LEU A 79 -20.19 -16.62 11.52
N PHE A 80 -19.93 -17.87 11.91
CA PHE A 80 -18.69 -18.56 11.55
C PHE A 80 -18.58 -18.80 10.04
N GLN A 81 -19.68 -19.19 9.38
CA GLN A 81 -19.71 -19.34 7.92
C GLN A 81 -19.50 -17.99 7.22
N ARG A 82 -20.09 -16.89 7.73
CA ARG A 82 -19.84 -15.53 7.24
C ARG A 82 -18.38 -15.09 7.44
N LEU A 83 -17.77 -15.45 8.57
CA LEU A 83 -16.35 -15.22 8.84
C LEU A 83 -15.48 -15.98 7.82
N ARG A 84 -15.78 -17.25 7.56
CA ARG A 84 -15.06 -18.06 6.57
C ARG A 84 -15.14 -17.47 5.17
N THR A 85 -16.34 -17.14 4.69
CA THR A 85 -16.50 -16.54 3.35
C THR A 85 -15.82 -15.17 3.25
N SER A 86 -15.84 -14.38 4.32
CA SER A 86 -15.11 -13.11 4.37
C SER A 86 -13.59 -13.29 4.28
N ARG A 87 -13.03 -14.32 4.92
CA ARG A 87 -11.60 -14.63 4.86
C ARG A 87 -11.19 -15.21 3.50
N GLU A 88 -12.04 -16.06 2.90
CA GLU A 88 -11.80 -16.60 1.55
C GLU A 88 -11.85 -15.50 0.48
N THR A 89 -12.80 -14.57 0.58
CA THR A 89 -12.86 -13.40 -0.32
C THR A 89 -11.63 -12.51 -0.12
N PHE A 90 -11.26 -12.21 1.12
CA PHE A 90 -10.06 -11.43 1.44
C PHE A 90 -8.78 -12.07 0.88
N GLN A 91 -8.62 -13.38 1.05
CA GLN A 91 -7.48 -14.14 0.53
C GLN A 91 -7.43 -14.16 -1.00
N SER A 92 -8.59 -14.27 -1.66
CA SER A 92 -8.61 -14.30 -3.13
C SER A 92 -8.11 -12.99 -3.76
N ILE A 93 -8.23 -11.88 -3.04
CA ILE A 93 -7.80 -10.55 -3.48
C ILE A 93 -6.35 -10.28 -3.03
N PHE A 94 -6.00 -10.52 -1.77
CA PHE A 94 -4.69 -10.17 -1.19
C PHE A 94 -3.93 -11.40 -0.67
N PRO A 95 -2.59 -11.37 -0.71
CA PRO A 95 -1.80 -12.33 0.05
C PRO A 95 -1.86 -11.97 1.53
N LEU A 96 -2.09 -12.96 2.39
CA LEU A 96 -2.26 -12.72 3.82
C LEU A 96 -0.94 -12.90 4.57
N SER A 97 -0.75 -12.10 5.62
CA SER A 97 0.41 -12.21 6.51
C SER A 97 0.36 -13.49 7.35
N GLU A 98 1.52 -13.89 7.86
CA GLU A 98 1.71 -15.06 8.72
C GLU A 98 0.75 -15.09 9.93
N SER A 99 0.56 -13.95 10.60
CA SER A 99 -0.30 -13.88 11.79
C SER A 99 -1.77 -14.11 11.45
N ILE A 100 -2.25 -13.55 10.33
CA ILE A 100 -3.63 -13.70 9.87
C ILE A 100 -3.91 -15.16 9.51
N TRP A 101 -2.96 -15.80 8.82
CA TRP A 101 -3.07 -17.21 8.45
C TRP A 101 -3.13 -18.12 9.68
N LEU A 102 -2.20 -17.95 10.62
CA LEU A 102 -2.18 -18.75 11.85
C LEU A 102 -3.43 -18.55 12.70
N GLU A 103 -3.95 -17.32 12.77
CA GLU A 103 -5.20 -17.02 13.45
C GLU A 103 -6.37 -17.77 12.79
N TRP A 104 -6.50 -17.69 11.47
CA TRP A 104 -7.58 -18.38 10.75
C TRP A 104 -7.48 -19.90 10.94
N ILE A 105 -6.30 -20.47 10.77
CA ILE A 105 -6.06 -21.90 10.97
C ILE A 105 -6.44 -22.31 12.40
N SER A 106 -6.07 -21.49 13.40
CA SER A 106 -6.42 -21.79 14.79
C SER A 106 -7.93 -21.84 15.01
N ASP A 107 -8.69 -20.87 14.49
CA ASP A 107 -10.15 -20.82 14.60
C ASP A 107 -10.80 -22.04 13.93
N GLU A 108 -10.31 -22.45 12.76
CA GLU A 108 -10.84 -23.60 12.00
C GLU A 108 -10.52 -24.94 12.69
N THR A 109 -9.36 -25.05 13.35
CA THR A 109 -9.01 -26.24 14.16
C THR A 109 -9.87 -26.37 15.42
N SER A 110 -10.27 -25.25 16.02
CA SER A 110 -11.15 -25.24 17.20
C SER A 110 -12.55 -25.76 16.87
N GLN A 111 -13.05 -25.51 15.66
CA GLN A 111 -14.36 -25.98 15.19
C GLN A 111 -14.37 -27.46 14.73
N LYS A 112 -13.24 -28.18 14.79
CA LYS A 112 -13.10 -29.57 14.34
C LYS A 112 -13.59 -29.80 12.90
N ASN A 113 -13.26 -28.88 11.99
CA ASN A 113 -13.62 -29.00 10.58
C ASN A 113 -12.91 -30.16 9.88
N ASN A 114 -13.41 -30.53 8.70
CA ASN A 114 -12.88 -31.62 7.87
C ASN A 114 -11.35 -31.48 7.68
N SER A 115 -10.61 -32.57 7.88
CA SER A 115 -9.16 -32.64 7.71
C SER A 115 -8.71 -32.21 6.31
N GLU A 116 -9.48 -32.53 5.28
CA GLU A 116 -9.20 -32.16 3.89
C GLU A 116 -9.30 -30.63 3.66
N TYR A 117 -10.28 -29.98 4.28
CA TYR A 117 -10.42 -28.53 4.20
C TYR A 117 -9.21 -27.82 4.82
N LEU A 118 -8.76 -28.29 6.00
CA LEU A 118 -7.59 -27.73 6.68
C LEU A 118 -6.31 -27.96 5.88
N GLN A 119 -6.12 -29.11 5.23
CA GLN A 119 -4.98 -29.33 4.34
C GLN A 119 -4.98 -28.34 3.16
N ASN A 120 -6.14 -28.13 2.54
CA ASN A 120 -6.28 -27.13 1.47
C ASN A 120 -6.00 -25.70 1.98
N LEU A 121 -6.41 -25.39 3.22
CA LEU A 121 -6.14 -24.10 3.86
C LEU A 121 -4.63 -23.88 4.08
N TYR A 122 -3.92 -24.90 4.56
CA TYR A 122 -2.45 -24.85 4.68
C TYR A 122 -1.78 -24.67 3.32
N ASN A 123 -2.20 -25.40 2.29
CA ASN A 123 -1.64 -25.25 0.94
C ASN A 123 -1.82 -23.82 0.40
N LYS A 124 -2.99 -23.21 0.62
CA LYS A 124 -3.21 -21.79 0.27
C LYS A 124 -2.28 -20.86 1.04
N ALA A 125 -2.11 -21.09 2.35
CA ALA A 125 -1.24 -20.28 3.19
C ALA A 125 0.24 -20.36 2.76
N LEU A 126 0.71 -21.56 2.40
CA LEU A 126 2.07 -21.80 1.93
C LEU A 126 2.37 -21.16 0.56
N ASN A 127 1.34 -20.90 -0.25
CA ASN A 127 1.50 -20.25 -1.55
C ASN A 127 1.62 -18.72 -1.48
N ASP A 128 1.15 -18.08 -0.40
CA ASP A 128 1.20 -16.62 -0.29
C ASP A 128 2.62 -16.11 -0.01
N PHE A 129 3.23 -16.57 1.08
CA PHE A 129 4.59 -16.21 1.48
C PHE A 129 5.32 -17.39 2.10
N LEU A 130 6.65 -17.43 1.94
CA LEU A 130 7.49 -18.35 2.68
C LEU A 130 7.41 -18.05 4.18
N SER A 131 6.88 -19.01 4.95
CA SER A 131 6.81 -18.91 6.41
C SER A 131 7.12 -20.24 7.09
N VAL A 132 8.21 -20.23 7.86
CA VAL A 132 8.68 -21.39 8.62
C VAL A 132 7.67 -21.79 9.70
N SER A 133 6.96 -20.83 10.30
CA SER A 133 5.98 -21.11 11.36
C SER A 133 4.72 -21.77 10.81
N ILE A 134 4.26 -21.40 9.61
CA ILE A 134 3.13 -22.05 8.95
C ILE A 134 3.50 -23.49 8.60
N HIS A 135 4.68 -23.72 8.01
CA HIS A 135 5.20 -25.07 7.77
C HIS A 135 5.25 -25.91 9.05
N LEU A 136 5.72 -25.32 10.17
CA LEU A 136 5.78 -25.99 11.46
C LEU A 136 4.38 -26.36 11.98
N SER A 137 3.42 -25.43 11.91
CA SER A 137 2.04 -25.67 12.32
C SER A 137 1.37 -26.76 11.46
N TYR A 138 1.69 -26.81 10.16
CA TYR A 138 1.20 -27.84 9.26
C TYR A 138 1.78 -29.22 9.61
N CYS A 139 3.07 -29.31 9.92
CA CYS A 139 3.68 -30.57 10.36
C CYS A 139 3.02 -31.09 11.64
N LYS A 140 2.81 -30.22 12.65
CA LYS A 140 2.11 -30.57 13.90
C LYS A 140 0.65 -31.00 13.68
N PHE A 141 -0.01 -30.41 12.69
CA PHE A 141 -1.36 -30.79 12.30
C PHE A 141 -1.39 -32.19 11.65
N ILE A 142 -0.46 -32.48 10.75
CA ILE A 142 -0.32 -33.80 10.13
C ILE A 142 0.04 -34.86 11.17
N GLU A 143 0.91 -34.55 12.13
CA GLU A 143 1.18 -35.40 13.30
C GLU A 143 -0.12 -35.78 14.01
N LYS A 144 -0.96 -34.78 14.33
CA LYS A 144 -2.22 -34.99 15.06
C LYS A 144 -3.23 -35.88 14.32
N ILE A 145 -3.29 -35.81 12.99
CA ILE A 145 -4.23 -36.62 12.19
C ILE A 145 -3.68 -38.02 11.95
N ASN A 146 -2.40 -38.13 11.59
CA ASN A 146 -1.79 -39.34 11.09
C ASN A 146 -0.93 -40.04 12.15
N ASN A 147 -1.41 -40.11 13.40
CA ASN A 147 -0.67 -40.72 14.52
C ASN A 147 -0.12 -42.13 14.22
N ASN A 148 -0.70 -42.85 13.25
CA ASN A 148 -0.29 -44.21 12.88
C ASN A 148 0.60 -44.28 11.61
N GLU A 149 0.69 -43.21 10.81
CA GLU A 149 1.41 -43.19 9.53
C GLU A 149 2.67 -42.32 9.60
N LEU A 150 3.71 -42.87 10.23
CA LEU A 150 4.99 -42.16 10.45
C LEU A 150 5.67 -41.68 9.16
N GLU A 151 5.52 -42.42 8.06
CA GLU A 151 6.14 -42.04 6.77
C GLU A 151 5.53 -40.76 6.18
N VAL A 152 4.23 -40.53 6.36
CA VAL A 152 3.56 -39.32 5.87
C VAL A 152 4.05 -38.09 6.63
N ILE A 153 4.20 -38.22 7.95
CA ILE A 153 4.73 -37.16 8.81
C ILE A 153 6.17 -36.83 8.41
N ARG A 154 7.02 -37.84 8.25
CA ARG A 154 8.43 -37.67 7.82
C ARG A 154 8.54 -36.96 6.48
N ASN A 155 7.78 -37.42 5.47
CA ASN A 155 7.77 -36.80 4.16
C ASN A 155 7.35 -35.33 4.22
N GLN A 156 6.38 -34.98 5.08
CA GLN A 156 5.96 -33.59 5.26
C GLN A 156 7.04 -32.72 5.91
N TYR A 157 7.77 -33.23 6.90
CA TYR A 157 8.93 -32.56 7.48
C TYR A 157 10.04 -32.38 6.45
N GLU A 158 10.40 -33.41 5.70
CA GLU A 158 11.44 -33.36 4.67
C GLU A 158 11.10 -32.36 3.56
N LYS A 159 9.85 -32.34 3.09
CA LYS A 159 9.35 -31.34 2.14
C LYS A 159 9.49 -29.92 2.68
N SER A 160 9.04 -29.70 3.93
CA SER A 160 9.08 -28.38 4.57
C SER A 160 10.52 -27.91 4.79
N ILE A 161 11.41 -28.82 5.21
CA ILE A 161 12.84 -28.57 5.39
C ILE A 161 13.49 -28.23 4.04
N LYS A 162 13.20 -28.97 2.96
CA LYS A 162 13.78 -28.68 1.64
C LYS A 162 13.47 -27.27 1.15
N ILE A 163 12.29 -26.75 1.46
CA ILE A 163 11.86 -25.39 1.07
C ILE A 163 12.48 -24.33 2.01
N CYS A 164 12.49 -24.59 3.32
CA CYS A 164 12.89 -23.62 4.34
C CYS A 164 14.36 -23.73 4.79
N CYS A 165 15.16 -24.67 4.26
CA CYS A 165 16.50 -24.98 4.77
C CYS A 165 17.47 -23.81 4.71
N ASN A 166 17.30 -22.92 3.72
CA ASN A 166 18.16 -21.76 3.52
C ASN A 166 17.74 -20.55 4.39
N ASP A 167 16.65 -20.63 5.16
CA ASP A 167 16.30 -19.60 6.14
C ASP A 167 17.19 -19.72 7.38
N ILE A 168 18.17 -18.84 7.50
CA ILE A 168 19.19 -18.91 8.55
C ILE A 168 18.58 -18.68 9.94
N VAL A 169 17.51 -17.90 10.06
CA VAL A 169 17.00 -17.43 11.35
C VAL A 169 15.99 -18.41 11.93
N GLU A 170 15.00 -18.80 11.12
CA GLU A 170 13.84 -19.54 11.61
C GLU A 170 13.96 -21.06 11.41
N CYS A 171 14.77 -21.53 10.46
CA CYS A 171 14.84 -22.95 10.09
C CYS A 171 15.17 -23.88 11.28
N LYS A 172 15.92 -23.40 12.29
CA LYS A 172 16.19 -24.15 13.51
C LYS A 172 14.92 -24.68 14.20
N LYS A 173 13.80 -23.95 14.10
CA LYS A 173 12.51 -24.34 14.69
C LYS A 173 11.98 -25.63 14.06
N LEU A 174 12.03 -25.75 12.73
CA LEU A 174 11.61 -26.96 12.00
C LEU A 174 12.48 -28.15 12.33
N TRP A 175 13.80 -28.00 12.27
CA TRP A 175 14.73 -29.08 12.62
C TRP A 175 14.54 -29.55 14.06
N SER A 176 14.38 -28.62 15.01
CA SER A 176 14.17 -28.97 16.41
C SER A 176 12.87 -29.76 16.62
N SER A 177 11.79 -29.38 15.94
CA SER A 177 10.51 -30.08 16.06
C SER A 177 10.56 -31.45 15.40
N TYR A 178 11.24 -31.58 14.25
CA TYR A 178 11.44 -32.88 13.62
C TYR A 178 12.27 -33.83 14.50
N ARG A 179 13.32 -33.31 15.17
CA ARG A 179 14.09 -34.09 16.15
C ARG A 179 13.24 -34.54 17.33
N ILE A 180 12.44 -33.64 17.91
CA ILE A 180 11.57 -33.97 19.04
C ILE A 180 10.59 -35.07 18.64
N PHE A 181 9.98 -34.98 17.46
CA PHE A 181 9.10 -36.02 16.93
C PHE A 181 9.82 -37.38 16.84
N GLU A 182 10.99 -37.46 16.21
CA GLU A 182 11.71 -38.73 16.06
C GLU A 182 12.24 -39.27 17.40
N GLN A 183 12.55 -38.40 18.37
CA GLN A 183 12.89 -38.80 19.74
C GLN A 183 11.68 -39.34 20.51
N MET A 184 10.49 -38.78 20.31
CA MET A 184 9.25 -39.34 20.87
C MET A 184 8.95 -40.72 20.27
N VAL A 185 9.11 -40.87 18.95
CA VAL A 185 8.98 -42.18 18.28
C VAL A 185 9.98 -43.17 18.86
N PHE A 186 11.25 -42.77 19.07
CA PHE A 186 12.25 -43.62 19.70
C PHE A 186 11.83 -44.12 21.09
N GLY A 187 11.30 -43.24 21.94
CA GLY A 187 10.84 -43.59 23.29
C GLY A 187 9.64 -44.56 23.31
N SER A 188 8.87 -44.62 22.22
CA SER A 188 7.71 -45.52 22.09
C SER A 188 8.02 -46.89 21.48
N LEU A 189 9.26 -47.15 21.07
CA LEU A 189 9.66 -48.41 20.42
C LEU A 189 10.21 -49.42 21.44
N ASP A 190 9.64 -50.62 21.48
CA ASP A 190 10.10 -51.72 22.35
C ASP A 190 11.20 -52.61 21.72
N ASN A 191 11.40 -52.51 20.40
CA ASN A 191 12.31 -53.41 19.66
C ASN A 191 13.69 -52.77 19.42
N ILE A 192 14.75 -53.44 19.90
CA ILE A 192 16.15 -53.03 19.82
C ILE A 192 16.61 -52.75 18.38
N ASP A 193 16.19 -53.54 17.39
CA ASP A 193 16.61 -53.33 16.00
C ASP A 193 15.92 -52.12 15.37
N LYS A 194 14.66 -51.87 15.74
CA LYS A 194 13.94 -50.65 15.32
C LYS A 194 14.55 -49.41 16.00
N GLN A 195 14.92 -49.51 17.27
CA GLN A 195 15.63 -48.46 18.01
C GLN A 195 16.97 -48.12 17.35
N LYS A 196 17.77 -49.11 16.93
CA LYS A 196 19.04 -48.87 16.19
C LYS A 196 18.81 -48.11 14.88
N ASN A 197 17.80 -48.47 14.11
CA ASN A 197 17.47 -47.75 12.87
C ASN A 197 16.99 -46.32 13.15
N GLN A 198 16.21 -46.14 14.21
CA GLN A 198 15.73 -44.84 14.64
C GLN A 198 16.88 -43.91 15.10
N ILE A 199 17.88 -44.44 15.83
CA ILE A 199 19.09 -43.68 16.19
C ILE A 199 19.84 -43.23 14.92
N LYS A 200 19.97 -44.10 13.90
CA LYS A 200 20.58 -43.70 12.62
C LYS A 200 19.81 -42.58 11.93
N LEU A 201 18.48 -42.60 11.98
CA LEU A 201 17.66 -41.52 11.43
C LEU A 201 17.87 -40.20 12.19
N ILE A 202 17.80 -40.20 13.51
CA ILE A 202 18.03 -39.00 14.33
C ILE A 202 19.44 -38.44 14.08
N ARG A 203 20.44 -39.31 13.98
CA ARG A 203 21.81 -38.94 13.61
C ARG A 203 21.83 -38.25 12.24
N ASN A 204 21.20 -38.82 11.22
CA ASN A 204 21.11 -38.21 9.89
C ASN A 204 20.43 -36.83 9.91
N ILE A 205 19.43 -36.62 10.78
CA ILE A 205 18.78 -35.32 10.96
C ILE A 205 19.77 -34.29 11.53
N TYR A 206 20.58 -34.66 12.52
CA TYR A 206 21.65 -33.80 13.02
C TYR A 206 22.70 -33.48 11.95
N HIS A 207 23.20 -34.47 11.21
CA HIS A 207 24.13 -34.24 10.11
C HIS A 207 23.51 -33.32 9.03
N GLY A 208 22.23 -33.50 8.72
CA GLY A 208 21.48 -32.65 7.79
C GLY A 208 21.39 -31.20 8.26
N GLN A 209 21.05 -30.98 9.53
CA GLN A 209 20.99 -29.63 10.09
C GLN A 209 22.38 -28.96 10.16
N LEU A 210 23.41 -29.69 10.61
CA LEU A 210 24.78 -29.18 10.74
C LEU A 210 25.44 -28.91 9.38
N SER A 211 24.92 -29.52 8.31
CA SER A 211 25.37 -29.23 6.94
C SER A 211 24.77 -27.95 6.37
N ASN A 212 23.73 -27.38 6.99
CA ASN A 212 23.06 -26.15 6.56
C ASN A 212 23.40 -24.99 7.50
N ALA A 213 23.69 -23.82 6.91
CA ALA A 213 23.97 -22.60 7.67
C ALA A 213 22.71 -22.14 8.43
N HIS A 214 22.81 -21.99 9.75
CA HIS A 214 21.70 -21.54 10.59
C HIS A 214 22.20 -20.84 11.87
N PHE A 215 21.35 -19.98 12.43
CA PHE A 215 21.66 -19.22 13.62
C PHE A 215 21.82 -20.14 14.84
N GLY A 216 22.96 -20.07 15.52
CA GLY A 216 23.29 -20.92 16.67
C GLY A 216 23.78 -22.32 16.31
N ILE A 217 24.41 -22.49 15.15
CA ILE A 217 24.98 -23.77 14.69
C ILE A 217 25.98 -24.39 15.69
N GLU A 218 26.73 -23.56 16.42
CA GLU A 218 27.65 -24.02 17.46
C GLU A 218 26.93 -24.71 18.62
N GLN A 219 25.82 -24.14 19.08
CA GLN A 219 24.99 -24.76 20.13
C GLN A 219 24.42 -26.10 19.64
N THR A 220 23.92 -26.15 18.41
CA THR A 220 23.40 -27.39 17.81
C THR A 220 24.49 -28.47 17.74
N TYR A 221 25.73 -28.08 17.45
CA TYR A 221 26.86 -29.01 17.43
C TYR A 221 27.19 -29.55 18.82
N GLN A 222 27.18 -28.71 19.86
CA GLN A 222 27.34 -29.15 21.24
C GLN A 222 26.21 -30.11 21.67
N ASP A 223 24.96 -29.77 21.35
CA ASP A 223 23.80 -30.61 21.65
C ASP A 223 23.93 -31.99 20.97
N TYR A 224 24.45 -32.03 19.74
CA TYR A 224 24.71 -33.28 19.02
C TYR A 224 25.81 -34.13 19.70
N LEU A 225 26.91 -33.52 20.14
CA LEU A 225 27.97 -34.23 20.86
C LEU A 225 27.45 -34.87 22.14
N VAL A 226 26.65 -34.14 22.92
CA VAL A 226 26.00 -34.64 24.14
C VAL A 226 25.04 -35.79 23.81
N TRP A 227 24.25 -35.65 22.75
CA TRP A 227 23.30 -36.68 22.33
C TRP A 227 23.98 -37.98 21.85
N GLU A 228 25.09 -37.90 21.10
CA GLU A 228 25.84 -39.10 20.67
C GLU A 228 26.49 -39.85 21.84
N GLN A 229 27.02 -39.12 22.82
CA GLN A 229 27.58 -39.73 24.03
C GLN A 229 26.52 -40.55 24.79
N SER A 230 25.25 -40.16 24.72
CA SER A 230 24.17 -40.90 25.39
C SER A 230 23.70 -42.17 24.65
N GLN A 231 24.24 -42.50 23.47
CA GLN A 231 23.81 -43.65 22.64
C GLN A 231 24.66 -44.93 22.82
N GLU A 232 25.40 -45.07 23.93
CA GLU A 232 26.22 -46.27 24.18
C GLU A 232 25.39 -47.57 24.10
N PRO A 233 25.90 -48.65 23.45
CA PRO A 233 27.25 -48.83 22.88
C PRO A 233 27.37 -48.48 21.38
N ASN A 234 26.36 -47.88 20.74
CA ASN A 234 26.38 -47.53 19.31
C ASN A 234 26.90 -46.10 19.05
N ASN A 235 27.69 -45.55 19.97
CA ASN A 235 28.24 -44.21 19.85
C ASN A 235 29.33 -44.19 18.78
N ILE A 236 29.26 -43.19 17.90
CA ILE A 236 30.30 -42.91 16.92
C ILE A 236 30.99 -41.64 17.39
N ASN A 237 32.32 -41.57 17.33
CA ASN A 237 33.02 -40.34 17.64
C ASN A 237 32.82 -39.33 16.50
N PRO A 238 32.07 -38.23 16.70
CA PRO A 238 31.77 -37.28 15.62
C PRO A 238 33.00 -36.49 15.15
N GLN A 239 34.08 -36.50 15.93
CA GLN A 239 35.34 -35.84 15.57
C GLN A 239 36.16 -36.65 14.56
N LEU A 240 35.89 -37.96 14.43
CA LEU A 240 36.54 -38.85 13.45
C LEU A 240 35.80 -38.88 12.10
N ASP A 241 34.59 -38.33 12.03
CA ASP A 241 33.84 -38.22 10.77
C ASP A 241 34.28 -36.98 9.98
N GLU A 242 35.26 -37.16 9.10
CA GLU A 242 35.80 -36.09 8.25
C GLU A 242 34.71 -35.36 7.44
N LYS A 243 33.72 -36.10 6.92
CA LYS A 243 32.64 -35.51 6.10
C LYS A 243 31.77 -34.57 6.90
N LEU A 244 31.40 -34.97 8.11
CA LEU A 244 30.64 -34.11 9.04
C LEU A 244 31.44 -32.87 9.42
N GLN A 245 32.73 -33.02 9.73
CA GLN A 245 33.58 -31.89 10.11
C GLN A 245 33.74 -30.88 8.97
N GLU A 246 33.90 -31.36 7.74
CA GLU A 246 33.93 -30.50 6.56
C GLU A 246 32.61 -29.79 6.31
N SER A 247 31.48 -30.49 6.41
CA SER A 247 30.17 -29.87 6.21
C SER A 247 29.83 -28.85 7.30
N TYR A 248 30.14 -29.17 8.55
CA TYR A 248 29.97 -28.26 9.68
C TYR A 248 30.84 -27.01 9.55
N LYS A 249 32.13 -27.14 9.24
CA LYS A 249 33.03 -25.98 9.04
C LYS A 249 32.55 -25.08 7.91
N ARG A 250 32.05 -25.66 6.81
CA ARG A 250 31.47 -24.90 5.70
C ARG A 250 30.24 -24.12 6.14
N ALA A 251 29.29 -24.78 6.81
CA ALA A 251 28.06 -24.15 7.29
C ALA A 251 28.34 -23.09 8.36
N LEU A 252 29.33 -23.30 9.23
CA LEU A 252 29.78 -22.32 10.22
C LEU A 252 30.33 -21.06 9.54
N ASN A 253 31.26 -21.20 8.59
CA ASN A 253 31.81 -20.07 7.83
C ASN A 253 30.68 -19.29 7.13
N GLU A 254 29.76 -19.99 6.46
CA GLU A 254 28.61 -19.37 5.79
C GLU A 254 27.69 -18.61 6.76
N THR A 255 27.49 -19.15 7.97
CA THR A 255 26.72 -18.48 9.01
C THR A 255 27.45 -17.21 9.47
N THR A 256 28.75 -17.30 9.73
CA THR A 256 29.56 -16.16 10.20
C THR A 256 29.61 -14.99 9.23
N GLU A 257 29.69 -15.26 7.92
CA GLU A 257 29.65 -14.20 6.89
C GLU A 257 28.33 -13.41 6.90
N ARG A 258 27.23 -14.04 7.32
CA ARG A 258 25.86 -13.48 7.23
C ARG A 258 25.38 -12.83 8.53
N LEU A 259 25.94 -13.22 9.67
CA LEU A 259 25.61 -12.65 10.98
C LEU A 259 25.60 -11.11 11.00
N PRO A 260 26.59 -10.39 10.42
CA PRO A 260 26.57 -8.92 10.43
C PRO A 260 25.36 -8.32 9.72
N PHE A 261 24.95 -8.91 8.59
CA PHE A 261 23.77 -8.47 7.85
C PHE A 261 22.48 -8.75 8.63
N GLU A 262 22.35 -9.95 9.20
CA GLU A 262 21.18 -10.35 10.00
C GLU A 262 21.04 -9.50 11.27
N GLU A 263 22.14 -9.14 11.91
CA GLU A 263 22.14 -8.21 13.05
C GLU A 263 21.73 -6.81 12.60
N SER A 264 22.29 -6.31 11.49
CA SER A 264 21.97 -4.97 10.98
C SER A 264 20.49 -4.77 10.65
N ILE A 265 19.81 -5.84 10.24
CA ILE A 265 18.39 -5.84 9.88
C ILE A 265 17.47 -5.97 11.11
N LYS A 266 17.93 -6.63 12.19
CA LYS A 266 17.16 -6.80 13.43
C LYS A 266 17.02 -5.52 14.25
N TYR A 267 17.98 -4.60 14.15
CA TYR A 267 17.89 -3.32 14.84
C TYR A 267 16.86 -2.41 14.16
N GLU A 268 15.62 -2.45 14.63
CA GLU A 268 14.66 -1.37 14.38
C GLU A 268 15.12 -0.14 15.17
N PRO A 269 15.51 0.97 14.50
CA PRO A 269 15.89 2.16 15.24
C PRO A 269 14.64 2.75 15.90
N THR A 270 14.75 3.11 17.18
CA THR A 270 13.67 3.70 17.99
C THR A 270 13.04 4.97 17.38
N HIS A 271 13.72 5.60 16.42
CA HIS A 271 13.23 6.71 15.60
C HIS A 271 13.63 6.60 14.10
N GLY A 272 13.85 5.38 13.60
CA GLY A 272 14.44 5.16 12.28
C GLY A 272 13.46 5.23 11.13
N ASP A 273 13.83 5.94 10.07
CA ASP A 273 13.16 5.88 8.78
C ASP A 273 13.13 4.43 8.28
N LYS A 274 11.93 3.90 7.98
CA LYS A 274 11.74 2.58 7.33
C LYS A 274 12.59 2.43 6.06
N HIS A 275 13.00 3.54 5.46
CA HIS A 275 13.90 3.61 4.33
C HIS A 275 15.33 3.12 4.64
N GLU A 276 15.86 3.34 5.84
CA GLU A 276 17.21 2.92 6.21
C GLU A 276 17.31 1.39 6.32
N ILE A 277 16.32 0.75 6.95
CA ILE A 277 16.24 -0.71 7.03
C ILE A 277 16.09 -1.30 5.62
N PHE A 278 15.30 -0.66 4.76
CA PHE A 278 15.16 -1.06 3.36
C PHE A 278 16.50 -1.03 2.60
N LEU A 279 17.34 0.00 2.81
CA LEU A 279 18.68 0.06 2.22
C LEU A 279 19.57 -1.09 2.70
N LYS A 280 19.54 -1.43 4.00
CA LYS A 280 20.27 -2.58 4.55
C LYS A 280 19.84 -3.91 3.91
N TRP A 281 18.54 -4.09 3.66
CA TRP A 281 18.03 -5.23 2.90
C TRP A 281 18.57 -5.26 1.47
N GLN A 282 18.66 -4.11 0.80
CA GLN A 282 19.21 -4.04 -0.55
C GLN A 282 20.71 -4.37 -0.58
N GLU A 283 21.48 -3.90 0.40
CA GLU A 283 22.89 -4.27 0.55
C GLU A 283 23.06 -5.77 0.74
N TYR A 284 22.23 -6.37 1.61
CA TYR A 284 22.28 -7.81 1.84
C TYR A 284 21.90 -8.62 0.59
N LEU A 285 20.84 -8.23 -0.12
CA LEU A 285 20.44 -8.86 -1.39
C LEU A 285 21.54 -8.77 -2.45
N ASN A 286 22.13 -7.59 -2.64
CA ASN A 286 23.20 -7.39 -3.61
C ASN A 286 24.44 -8.25 -3.27
N TRP A 287 24.76 -8.36 -1.98
CA TRP A 287 25.84 -9.23 -1.52
C TRP A 287 25.53 -10.70 -1.78
N GLU A 288 24.31 -11.18 -1.49
CA GLU A 288 23.93 -12.57 -1.73
C GLU A 288 23.92 -12.92 -3.22
N ILE A 289 23.47 -11.99 -4.08
CA ILE A 289 23.54 -12.11 -5.54
C ILE A 289 24.99 -12.30 -6.02
N SER A 290 25.96 -11.61 -5.39
CA SER A 290 27.38 -11.76 -5.72
C SER A 290 27.92 -13.18 -5.44
N LYS A 291 27.31 -13.91 -4.49
CA LYS A 291 27.70 -15.28 -4.11
C LYS A 291 27.14 -16.34 -5.06
N LYS A 292 26.20 -15.98 -5.95
CA LYS A 292 25.62 -16.84 -7.00
C LYS A 292 25.01 -18.17 -6.50
N GLN A 293 24.52 -18.20 -5.26
CA GLN A 293 23.83 -19.36 -4.69
C GLN A 293 22.32 -19.20 -4.84
N LYS A 294 21.74 -19.86 -5.85
CA LYS A 294 20.36 -19.63 -6.32
C LYS A 294 19.31 -19.76 -5.22
N ASP A 295 19.26 -20.91 -4.54
CA ASP A 295 18.21 -21.18 -3.55
C ASP A 295 18.26 -20.20 -2.37
N ARG A 296 19.46 -19.75 -1.99
CA ARG A 296 19.66 -18.77 -0.92
C ARG A 296 19.18 -17.39 -1.32
N ILE A 297 19.48 -16.96 -2.54
CA ILE A 297 19.02 -15.69 -3.08
C ILE A 297 17.48 -15.67 -3.12
N ILE A 298 16.86 -16.75 -3.61
CA ILE A 298 15.39 -16.90 -3.61
C ILE A 298 14.83 -16.82 -2.20
N THR A 299 15.37 -17.58 -1.24
CA THR A 299 14.92 -17.52 0.15
C THR A 299 15.07 -16.12 0.75
N LEU A 300 16.14 -15.40 0.43
CA LEU A 300 16.34 -14.04 0.92
C LEU A 300 15.34 -13.04 0.31
N PHE A 301 15.02 -13.15 -0.98
CA PHE A 301 13.95 -12.38 -1.61
C PHE A 301 12.58 -12.68 -0.97
N GLU A 302 12.25 -13.95 -0.75
CA GLU A 302 11.00 -14.35 -0.10
C GLU A 302 10.88 -13.78 1.33
N ARG A 303 11.98 -13.78 2.09
CA ARG A 303 12.05 -13.14 3.41
C ARG A 303 11.84 -11.62 3.33
N ALA A 304 12.44 -10.96 2.35
CA ALA A 304 12.29 -9.51 2.15
C ALA A 304 10.85 -9.14 1.77
N ILE A 305 10.23 -9.92 0.87
CA ILE A 305 8.85 -9.71 0.41
C ILE A 305 7.85 -9.91 1.55
N ARG A 306 8.09 -10.84 2.47
CA ARG A 306 7.24 -11.02 3.67
C ARG A 306 7.10 -9.72 4.48
N ILE A 307 8.15 -8.90 4.53
CA ILE A 307 8.16 -7.62 5.27
C ILE A 307 7.67 -6.47 4.37
N TYR A 308 8.16 -6.42 3.14
CA TYR A 308 7.92 -5.34 2.18
C TYR A 308 6.98 -5.75 1.05
N TYR A 309 5.88 -6.45 1.36
CA TYR A 309 4.96 -7.00 0.36
C TYR A 309 4.33 -5.92 -0.54
N ASN A 310 4.19 -4.70 -0.03
CA ASN A 310 3.65 -3.54 -0.74
C ASN A 310 4.73 -2.78 -1.56
N SER A 311 6.01 -3.17 -1.47
CA SER A 311 7.09 -2.44 -2.13
C SER A 311 7.31 -2.89 -3.57
N LYS A 312 6.94 -2.05 -4.53
CA LYS A 312 7.17 -2.30 -5.96
C LYS A 312 8.62 -2.64 -6.30
N ASP A 313 9.58 -1.96 -5.69
CA ASP A 313 10.99 -2.11 -6.03
C ASP A 313 11.57 -3.48 -5.66
N VAL A 314 11.15 -4.09 -4.54
CA VAL A 314 11.65 -5.42 -4.11
C VAL A 314 11.16 -6.47 -5.07
N TRP A 315 9.87 -6.41 -5.40
CA TRP A 315 9.22 -7.32 -6.31
C TRP A 315 9.79 -7.24 -7.73
N LEU A 316 10.01 -6.02 -8.26
CA LEU A 316 10.63 -5.85 -9.57
C LEU A 316 12.06 -6.39 -9.58
N LYS A 317 12.87 -6.12 -8.55
CA LYS A 317 14.22 -6.70 -8.43
C LYS A 317 14.20 -8.23 -8.38
N TYR A 318 13.25 -8.82 -7.66
CA TYR A 318 13.11 -10.27 -7.61
C TYR A 318 12.72 -10.85 -8.98
N LEU A 319 11.75 -10.23 -9.65
CA LEU A 319 11.33 -10.62 -10.98
C LEU A 319 12.48 -10.50 -12.00
N ASP A 320 13.20 -9.39 -11.99
CA ASP A 320 14.33 -9.14 -12.89
C ASP A 320 15.44 -10.18 -12.65
N TYR A 321 15.74 -10.52 -11.39
CA TYR A 321 16.69 -11.60 -11.06
C TYR A 321 16.26 -12.95 -11.65
N ILE A 322 14.99 -13.35 -11.51
CA ILE A 322 14.51 -14.62 -12.06
C ILE A 322 14.57 -14.61 -13.60
N LEU A 323 14.22 -13.49 -14.23
CA LEU A 323 14.27 -13.35 -15.69
C LEU A 323 15.69 -13.35 -16.26
N GLU A 324 16.68 -12.86 -15.50
CA GLU A 324 18.11 -12.92 -15.84
C GLU A 324 18.72 -14.30 -15.56
N SER A 325 18.10 -15.10 -14.68
CA SER A 325 18.57 -16.42 -14.30
C SER A 325 18.21 -17.51 -15.33
N GLU A 326 18.75 -18.71 -15.11
CA GLU A 326 18.40 -19.92 -15.88
C GLU A 326 16.94 -20.35 -15.70
N GLU A 327 16.26 -19.89 -14.64
CA GLU A 327 14.85 -20.21 -14.35
C GLU A 327 13.85 -19.42 -15.20
N LYS A 328 14.32 -18.56 -16.12
CA LYS A 328 13.45 -17.79 -17.03
C LYS A 328 12.52 -18.67 -17.88
N ASP A 329 12.86 -19.95 -18.06
CA ASP A 329 12.09 -20.91 -18.84
C ASP A 329 11.15 -21.76 -17.95
N ASN A 330 11.25 -21.64 -16.63
CA ASN A 330 10.35 -22.27 -15.66
C ASN A 330 9.03 -21.48 -15.58
N ARG A 331 8.14 -21.79 -16.53
CA ARG A 331 6.85 -21.12 -16.72
C ARG A 331 5.95 -21.19 -15.49
N GLU A 332 5.92 -22.33 -14.81
CA GLU A 332 5.06 -22.53 -13.63
C GLU A 332 5.52 -21.65 -12.46
N MET A 333 6.82 -21.63 -12.19
CA MET A 333 7.40 -20.74 -11.16
C MET A 333 7.13 -19.27 -11.47
N LEU A 334 7.35 -18.84 -12.72
CA LEU A 334 7.09 -17.47 -13.14
C LEU A 334 5.60 -17.11 -13.05
N ASN A 335 4.69 -18.01 -13.44
CA ASN A 335 3.26 -17.77 -13.33
C ASN A 335 2.85 -17.56 -11.87
N ASN A 336 3.30 -18.46 -10.98
CA ASN A 336 3.05 -18.34 -9.54
C ASN A 336 3.62 -17.04 -8.97
N LEU A 337 4.81 -16.63 -9.42
CA LEU A 337 5.42 -15.37 -9.02
C LEU A 337 4.58 -14.16 -9.45
N TYR A 338 4.11 -14.14 -10.71
CA TYR A 338 3.25 -13.07 -11.21
C TYR A 338 1.90 -13.02 -10.50
N GLU A 339 1.28 -14.18 -10.21
CA GLU A 339 0.00 -14.21 -9.49
C GLU A 339 0.12 -13.63 -8.08
N ARG A 340 1.19 -13.98 -7.35
CA ARG A 340 1.49 -13.41 -6.03
C ARG A 340 1.80 -11.93 -6.11
N LEU A 341 2.58 -11.53 -7.12
CA LEU A 341 2.96 -10.15 -7.38
C LEU A 341 1.72 -9.27 -7.64
N LEU A 342 0.79 -9.74 -8.46
CA LEU A 342 -0.44 -9.02 -8.83
C LEU A 342 -1.44 -8.91 -7.67
N ARG A 343 -1.48 -9.90 -6.78
CA ARG A 343 -2.26 -9.80 -5.53
C ARG A 343 -1.62 -8.82 -4.54
N SER A 344 -0.30 -8.67 -4.58
CA SER A 344 0.44 -7.76 -3.69
C SER A 344 0.41 -6.31 -4.18
N ILE A 345 0.63 -6.10 -5.47
CA ILE A 345 0.75 -4.79 -6.13
C ILE A 345 -0.22 -4.76 -7.31
N TYR A 346 -1.50 -4.72 -7.00
CA TYR A 346 -2.57 -4.69 -7.99
C TYR A 346 -2.69 -3.33 -8.68
N TRP A 347 -2.25 -2.25 -8.04
CA TRP A 347 -2.44 -0.87 -8.53
C TRP A 347 -1.45 -0.42 -9.60
N SER A 348 -0.40 -1.21 -9.90
CA SER A 348 0.67 -0.83 -10.82
C SER A 348 0.43 -1.38 -12.24
N GLY A 349 0.22 -0.51 -13.21
CA GLY A 349 -0.01 -0.89 -14.60
C GLY A 349 1.23 -1.51 -15.26
N GLU A 350 2.42 -1.10 -14.83
CA GLU A 350 3.69 -1.69 -15.28
C GLU A 350 3.73 -3.22 -15.06
N ILE A 351 3.30 -3.70 -13.90
CA ILE A 351 3.33 -5.13 -13.53
C ILE A 351 2.33 -5.92 -14.37
N TRP A 352 1.09 -5.42 -14.48
CA TRP A 352 0.08 -6.02 -15.37
C TRP A 352 0.60 -6.11 -16.81
N SER A 353 1.27 -5.07 -17.30
CA SER A 353 1.86 -5.09 -18.65
C SER A 353 2.96 -6.14 -18.80
N ARG A 354 3.79 -6.37 -17.77
CA ARG A 354 4.82 -7.43 -17.77
C ARG A 354 4.18 -8.80 -17.78
N TYR A 355 3.12 -9.01 -17.00
CA TYR A 355 2.39 -10.28 -16.98
C TYR A 355 1.70 -10.59 -18.31
N LEU A 356 1.05 -9.60 -18.94
CA LEU A 356 0.46 -9.76 -20.28
C LEU A 356 1.52 -10.14 -21.33
N ARG A 357 2.71 -9.52 -21.29
CA ARG A 357 3.85 -9.89 -22.16
C ARG A 357 4.35 -11.32 -21.87
N PHE A 358 4.36 -11.73 -20.61
CA PHE A 358 4.72 -13.10 -20.21
C PHE A 358 3.72 -14.12 -20.77
N LEU A 359 2.41 -13.91 -20.59
CA LEU A 359 1.37 -14.81 -21.12
C LEU A 359 1.42 -14.91 -22.66
N GLN A 360 1.73 -13.80 -23.33
CA GLN A 360 1.96 -13.80 -24.77
C GLN A 360 3.17 -14.67 -25.16
N LYS A 361 4.29 -14.57 -24.42
CA LYS A 361 5.48 -15.39 -24.67
C LYS A 361 5.20 -16.89 -24.41
N ASP A 362 4.33 -17.18 -23.46
CA ASP A 362 3.90 -18.55 -23.14
C ASP A 362 2.87 -19.12 -24.13
N ASN A 363 2.46 -18.36 -25.15
CA ASN A 363 1.46 -18.73 -26.16
C ASN A 363 0.10 -19.14 -25.57
N ARG A 364 -0.34 -18.46 -24.50
CA ARG A 364 -1.66 -18.68 -23.90
C ARG A 364 -2.79 -18.19 -24.83
N ASN A 365 -3.98 -18.75 -24.62
CA ASN A 365 -5.14 -18.44 -25.45
C ASN A 365 -5.59 -16.97 -25.31
N TYR A 366 -6.19 -16.42 -26.37
CA TYR A 366 -6.75 -15.07 -26.36
C TYR A 366 -7.72 -14.84 -25.20
N GLN A 367 -8.56 -15.82 -24.89
CA GLN A 367 -9.54 -15.73 -23.80
C GLN A 367 -8.88 -15.51 -22.42
N GLU A 368 -7.76 -16.19 -22.17
CA GLU A 368 -7.03 -16.04 -20.90
C GLU A 368 -6.35 -14.67 -20.81
N ILE A 369 -5.70 -14.23 -21.89
CA ILE A 369 -5.06 -12.91 -21.95
C ILE A 369 -6.10 -11.80 -21.80
N SER A 370 -7.25 -11.94 -22.48
CA SER A 370 -8.37 -11.01 -22.37
C SER A 370 -8.95 -11.00 -20.95
N ALA A 371 -9.10 -12.15 -20.29
CA ALA A 371 -9.59 -12.22 -18.92
C ALA A 371 -8.64 -11.51 -17.93
N VAL A 372 -7.33 -11.70 -18.10
CA VAL A 372 -6.31 -11.01 -17.30
C VAL A 372 -6.33 -9.50 -17.55
N PHE A 373 -6.51 -9.08 -18.80
CA PHE A 373 -6.68 -7.67 -19.15
C PHE A 373 -7.92 -7.06 -18.49
N GLU A 374 -9.10 -7.70 -18.57
CA GLU A 374 -10.30 -7.20 -17.89
C GLU A 374 -10.12 -7.15 -16.37
N LYS A 375 -9.46 -8.16 -15.79
CA LYS A 375 -9.13 -8.18 -14.35
C LYS A 375 -8.28 -6.97 -13.95
N SER A 376 -7.32 -6.56 -14.79
CA SER A 376 -6.48 -5.41 -14.52
C SER A 376 -7.25 -4.09 -14.47
N LEU A 377 -8.30 -3.92 -15.29
CA LEU A 377 -9.14 -2.71 -15.29
C LEU A 377 -9.98 -2.60 -14.02
N VAL A 378 -10.43 -3.73 -13.47
CA VAL A 378 -11.21 -3.79 -12.22
C VAL A 378 -10.30 -3.69 -10.99
N SER A 379 -9.00 -3.97 -11.14
CA SER A 379 -8.07 -4.08 -10.02
C SER A 379 -7.83 -2.79 -9.22
N GLY A 380 -8.26 -1.62 -9.73
CA GLY A 380 -8.05 -0.33 -9.05
C GLY A 380 -6.66 0.24 -9.29
N LEU A 381 -6.31 0.46 -10.57
CA LEU A 381 -5.04 1.07 -10.98
C LEU A 381 -4.90 2.49 -10.41
N GLN A 382 -3.68 2.85 -9.98
CA GLN A 382 -3.44 4.08 -9.22
C GLN A 382 -3.54 5.35 -10.07
N SER A 383 -3.04 5.29 -11.30
CA SER A 383 -2.95 6.45 -12.19
C SER A 383 -3.52 6.16 -13.57
N SER A 384 -3.92 7.21 -14.29
CA SER A 384 -4.37 7.06 -15.66
C SER A 384 -3.24 6.64 -16.61
N GLN A 385 -1.98 6.96 -16.26
CA GLN A 385 -0.80 6.46 -16.96
C GLN A 385 -0.65 4.93 -16.81
N ASP A 386 -0.93 4.38 -15.63
CA ASP A 386 -0.92 2.93 -15.41
C ASP A 386 -1.95 2.23 -16.31
N VAL A 387 -3.14 2.82 -16.41
CA VAL A 387 -4.21 2.36 -17.28
C VAL A 387 -3.76 2.38 -18.75
N LEU A 388 -3.14 3.48 -19.19
CA LEU A 388 -2.60 3.62 -20.55
C LEU A 388 -1.53 2.57 -20.88
N VAL A 389 -0.62 2.28 -19.94
CA VAL A 389 0.43 1.26 -20.12
C VAL A 389 -0.18 -0.13 -20.32
N VAL A 390 -1.24 -0.46 -19.57
CA VAL A 390 -1.94 -1.73 -19.73
C VAL A 390 -2.69 -1.80 -21.06
N PHE A 391 -3.43 -0.76 -21.44
CA PHE A 391 -4.10 -0.67 -22.74
C PHE A 391 -3.10 -0.84 -23.89
N ASN A 392 -2.00 -0.08 -23.88
CA ASN A 392 -0.96 -0.19 -24.91
C ASN A 392 -0.40 -1.61 -25.00
N SER A 393 -0.16 -2.27 -23.85
CA SER A 393 0.35 -3.65 -23.85
C SER A 393 -0.62 -4.66 -24.46
N PHE A 394 -1.93 -4.46 -24.28
CA PHE A 394 -2.97 -5.31 -24.86
C PHE A 394 -3.17 -5.04 -26.36
N ILE A 395 -3.18 -3.77 -26.78
CA ILE A 395 -3.21 -3.40 -28.21
C ILE A 395 -2.00 -3.99 -28.94
N ASP A 396 -0.82 -3.86 -28.34
CA ASP A 396 0.40 -4.42 -28.85
C ASP A 396 0.33 -5.94 -29.01
N TYR A 397 -0.35 -6.63 -28.08
CA TYR A 397 -0.64 -8.06 -28.21
C TYR A 397 -1.57 -8.33 -29.41
N CYS A 398 -2.71 -7.65 -29.49
CA CYS A 398 -3.66 -7.82 -30.60
C CYS A 398 -3.02 -7.52 -31.96
N TRP A 399 -2.19 -6.48 -32.02
CA TRP A 399 -1.40 -6.14 -33.19
C TRP A 399 -0.42 -7.26 -33.55
N ARG A 400 0.40 -7.74 -32.61
CA ARG A 400 1.35 -8.83 -32.87
C ARG A 400 0.66 -10.12 -33.33
N ALA A 401 -0.52 -10.43 -32.78
CA ALA A 401 -1.30 -11.59 -33.17
C ALA A 401 -1.90 -11.48 -34.59
N SER A 402 -2.25 -10.27 -35.02
CA SER A 402 -2.89 -10.01 -36.32
C SER A 402 -1.92 -9.53 -37.41
N ARG A 403 -0.71 -9.11 -37.05
CA ARG A 403 0.26 -8.48 -37.96
C ARG A 403 0.54 -9.31 -39.21
N ASP A 404 0.78 -10.60 -39.02
CA ASP A 404 1.17 -11.46 -40.14
C ASP A 404 -0.02 -11.68 -41.10
N LEU A 405 -1.25 -11.76 -40.58
CA LEU A 405 -2.48 -11.79 -41.39
C LEU A 405 -2.70 -10.48 -42.17
N ILE A 406 -2.46 -9.34 -41.52
CA ILE A 406 -2.67 -8.01 -42.11
C ILE A 406 -1.66 -7.73 -43.23
N ARG A 407 -0.40 -8.14 -43.05
CA ARG A 407 0.65 -7.94 -44.06
C ARG A 407 0.49 -8.83 -45.29
N VAL A 408 0.04 -10.06 -45.09
CA VAL A 408 -0.22 -11.01 -46.19
C VAL A 408 -1.48 -10.64 -46.98
N LYS A 409 -2.38 -9.81 -46.42
CA LYS A 409 -3.66 -9.40 -47.02
C LYS A 409 -4.54 -10.60 -47.44
N GLY A 410 -4.55 -11.67 -46.63
CA GLY A 410 -5.40 -12.85 -46.86
C GLY A 410 -6.87 -12.61 -46.49
N GLU A 411 -7.79 -13.53 -46.82
CA GLU A 411 -9.26 -13.31 -46.75
C GLU A 411 -9.82 -12.73 -45.43
N ASN A 412 -9.12 -12.92 -44.30
CA ASN A 412 -9.54 -12.42 -42.98
C ASN A 412 -8.87 -11.12 -42.52
N TYR A 413 -8.04 -10.45 -43.34
CA TYR A 413 -7.29 -9.26 -42.92
C TYR A 413 -8.20 -8.09 -42.51
N GLN A 414 -9.34 -7.92 -43.19
CA GLN A 414 -10.30 -6.85 -42.89
C GLN A 414 -10.96 -7.03 -41.53
N ILE A 415 -11.28 -8.28 -41.16
CA ILE A 415 -11.86 -8.62 -39.85
C ILE A 415 -10.86 -8.31 -38.73
N ALA A 416 -9.58 -8.61 -38.95
CA ALA A 416 -8.51 -8.30 -37.99
C ALA A 416 -8.32 -6.78 -37.79
N ILE A 417 -8.35 -5.99 -38.88
CA ILE A 417 -8.29 -4.52 -38.82
C ILE A 417 -9.52 -3.98 -38.07
N GLN A 418 -10.71 -4.49 -38.37
CA GLN A 418 -11.95 -4.06 -37.73
C GLN A 418 -11.92 -4.35 -36.22
N SER A 419 -11.48 -5.53 -35.81
CA SER A 419 -11.32 -5.88 -34.40
C SER A 419 -10.35 -4.96 -33.66
N LEU A 420 -9.22 -4.59 -34.28
CA LEU A 420 -8.28 -3.62 -33.70
C LEU A 420 -8.91 -2.23 -33.54
N ARG A 421 -9.64 -1.75 -34.56
CA ARG A 421 -10.35 -0.46 -34.49
C ARG A 421 -11.37 -0.44 -33.36
N GLU A 422 -12.09 -1.53 -33.15
CA GLU A 422 -13.04 -1.66 -32.04
C GLU A 422 -12.35 -1.56 -30.68
N GLN A 423 -11.17 -2.16 -30.50
CA GLN A 423 -10.39 -2.00 -29.27
C GLN A 423 -9.94 -0.55 -29.06
N PHE A 424 -9.40 0.10 -30.10
CA PHE A 424 -9.01 1.51 -30.02
C PHE A 424 -10.19 2.43 -29.70
N GLN A 425 -11.36 2.17 -30.28
CA GLN A 425 -12.56 2.93 -30.01
C GLN A 425 -13.02 2.74 -28.56
N ARG A 426 -13.12 1.48 -28.08
CA ARG A 426 -13.48 1.17 -26.70
C ARG A 426 -12.58 1.90 -25.70
N PHE A 427 -11.27 1.92 -25.96
CA PHE A 427 -10.30 2.55 -25.06
C PHE A 427 -10.38 4.08 -25.14
N SER A 428 -10.66 4.63 -26.32
CA SER A 428 -10.91 6.06 -26.48
C SER A 428 -12.16 6.53 -25.73
N GLU A 429 -13.22 5.73 -25.72
CA GLU A 429 -14.45 6.01 -24.97
C GLU A 429 -14.17 6.03 -23.45
N TYR A 430 -13.41 5.07 -22.95
CA TYR A 430 -13.00 5.02 -21.54
C TYR A 430 -12.25 6.28 -21.09
N PHE A 431 -11.27 6.76 -21.86
CA PHE A 431 -10.52 7.97 -21.50
C PHE A 431 -11.35 9.25 -21.64
N LYS A 432 -12.32 9.30 -22.57
CA LYS A 432 -13.27 10.42 -22.69
C LYS A 432 -14.19 10.52 -21.47
N GLU A 433 -14.74 9.40 -21.00
CA GLU A 433 -15.59 9.36 -19.80
C GLU A 433 -14.83 9.83 -18.56
N ASN A 434 -13.59 9.39 -18.41
CA ASN A 434 -12.72 9.76 -17.30
C ASN A 434 -12.05 11.15 -17.43
N LYS A 435 -12.31 11.87 -18.54
CA LYS A 435 -11.76 13.21 -18.84
C LYS A 435 -10.23 13.27 -18.85
N ASP A 436 -9.54 12.17 -19.17
CA ASP A 436 -8.08 12.17 -19.34
C ASP A 436 -7.72 12.43 -20.80
N ILE A 437 -7.47 13.71 -21.10
CA ILE A 437 -7.17 14.19 -22.45
C ILE A 437 -5.77 13.74 -22.90
N TYR A 438 -4.78 13.69 -21.99
CA TYR A 438 -3.40 13.38 -22.36
C TYR A 438 -3.26 11.91 -22.79
N SER A 439 -3.81 10.98 -22.02
CA SER A 439 -3.77 9.55 -22.36
C SER A 439 -4.58 9.23 -23.62
N LEU A 440 -5.71 9.93 -23.82
CA LEU A 440 -6.51 9.83 -25.03
C LEU A 440 -5.70 10.24 -26.27
N GLU A 441 -4.95 11.35 -26.19
CA GLU A 441 -4.12 11.82 -27.30
C GLU A 441 -3.02 10.82 -27.66
N GLU A 442 -2.32 10.25 -26.66
CA GLU A 442 -1.25 9.28 -26.90
C GLU A 442 -1.80 8.01 -27.57
N LEU A 443 -2.96 7.52 -27.11
CA LEU A 443 -3.64 6.37 -27.69
C LEU A 443 -4.10 6.65 -29.14
N GLN A 444 -4.77 7.78 -29.37
CA GLN A 444 -5.26 8.16 -30.70
C GLN A 444 -4.11 8.40 -31.67
N TYR A 445 -3.00 8.93 -31.19
CA TYR A 445 -1.77 9.08 -31.96
C TYR A 445 -1.20 7.73 -32.38
N TYR A 446 -1.18 6.75 -31.48
CA TYR A 446 -0.75 5.39 -31.80
C TYR A 446 -1.66 4.76 -32.86
N TRP A 447 -2.99 4.90 -32.70
CA TRP A 447 -3.97 4.43 -33.66
C TRP A 447 -3.77 5.06 -35.05
N ALA A 448 -3.66 6.39 -35.11
CA ALA A 448 -3.45 7.12 -36.36
C ALA A 448 -2.19 6.64 -37.09
N LYS A 449 -1.09 6.40 -36.36
CA LYS A 449 0.13 5.88 -36.96
C LYS A 449 -0.08 4.51 -37.62
N LEU A 450 -0.78 3.59 -36.96
CA LEU A 450 -1.08 2.25 -37.52
C LEU A 450 -1.99 2.32 -38.75
N GLU A 451 -3.01 3.18 -38.72
CA GLU A 451 -3.91 3.42 -39.86
C GLU A 451 -3.15 3.87 -41.11
N LEU A 452 -2.16 4.73 -40.93
CA LEU A 452 -1.34 5.28 -41.99
C LEU A 452 -0.30 4.28 -42.51
N THR A 453 0.45 3.63 -41.62
CA THR A 453 1.61 2.82 -42.03
C THR A 453 1.24 1.40 -42.43
N GLU A 454 0.30 0.77 -41.72
CA GLU A 454 0.02 -0.66 -41.89
C GLU A 454 -1.37 -0.88 -42.53
N PHE A 455 -2.41 -0.14 -42.14
CA PHE A 455 -3.76 -0.33 -42.70
C PHE A 455 -3.99 0.40 -44.04
N HIS A 456 -3.12 1.36 -44.39
CA HIS A 456 -3.17 2.14 -45.63
C HIS A 456 -4.51 2.87 -45.83
N SER A 457 -5.13 3.36 -44.75
CA SER A 457 -6.42 4.08 -44.74
C SER A 457 -6.22 5.57 -44.40
N PRO A 458 -5.88 6.42 -45.39
CA PRO A 458 -5.62 7.84 -45.15
C PRO A 458 -6.85 8.65 -44.73
N GLU A 459 -8.06 8.16 -45.04
CA GLU A 459 -9.32 8.80 -44.65
C GLU A 459 -9.57 8.66 -43.15
N SER A 460 -9.44 7.44 -42.61
CA SER A 460 -9.55 7.17 -41.18
C SER A 460 -8.48 7.93 -40.38
N PHE A 461 -7.24 7.99 -40.90
CA PHE A 461 -6.17 8.79 -40.31
C PHE A 461 -6.57 10.26 -40.13
N LYS A 462 -7.14 10.89 -41.18
CA LYS A 462 -7.58 12.29 -41.11
C LYS A 462 -8.66 12.50 -40.07
N VAL A 463 -9.64 11.60 -40.00
CA VAL A 463 -10.72 11.69 -39.00
C VAL A 463 -10.16 11.64 -37.58
N ILE A 464 -9.22 10.72 -37.31
CA ILE A 464 -8.60 10.62 -35.98
C ILE A 464 -7.75 11.85 -35.67
N MET A 465 -6.96 12.35 -36.63
CA MET A 465 -6.15 13.55 -36.43
C MET A 465 -7.01 14.81 -36.22
N ASP A 466 -8.12 14.95 -36.93
CA ASP A 466 -9.07 16.04 -36.74
C ASP A 466 -9.71 15.98 -35.34
N GLN A 467 -9.98 14.77 -34.82
CA GLN A 467 -10.42 14.60 -33.44
C GLN A 467 -9.34 15.07 -32.45
N ILE A 468 -8.07 14.69 -32.64
CA ILE A 468 -6.95 15.14 -31.78
C ILE A 468 -6.82 16.67 -31.80
N PHE A 469 -6.90 17.30 -32.98
CA PHE A 469 -6.82 18.76 -33.11
C PHE A 469 -7.97 19.51 -32.42
N ASN A 470 -9.13 18.88 -32.23
CA ASN A 470 -10.24 19.48 -31.48
C ASN A 470 -9.96 19.54 -29.97
N TYR A 471 -9.13 18.63 -29.43
CA TYR A 471 -8.81 18.60 -28.00
C TYR A 471 -7.60 19.46 -27.65
N GLN A 472 -6.49 19.37 -28.39
CA GLN A 472 -5.31 20.20 -28.17
C GLN A 472 -4.59 20.59 -29.46
N THR A 473 -4.58 21.89 -29.74
CA THR A 473 -3.88 22.50 -30.89
C THR A 473 -2.45 22.93 -30.57
N SER A 474 -2.00 22.79 -29.32
CA SER A 474 -0.76 23.39 -28.80
C SER A 474 0.49 22.53 -28.94
N HIS A 475 0.36 21.22 -29.23
CA HIS A 475 1.51 20.31 -29.32
C HIS A 475 2.00 20.11 -30.75
N TYR A 476 3.25 20.47 -31.01
CA TYR A 476 3.85 20.37 -32.35
C TYR A 476 3.98 18.93 -32.87
N LYS A 477 4.12 17.94 -31.97
CA LYS A 477 4.20 16.52 -32.34
C LYS A 477 3.02 16.05 -33.21
N ASN A 478 1.83 16.60 -32.96
CA ASN A 478 0.61 16.26 -33.70
C ASN A 478 0.70 16.78 -35.14
N TYR A 479 1.15 18.03 -35.33
CA TYR A 479 1.39 18.60 -36.66
C TYR A 479 2.50 17.85 -37.42
N GLN A 480 3.57 17.45 -36.73
CA GLN A 480 4.70 16.77 -37.37
C GLN A 480 4.28 15.47 -38.09
N GLN A 481 3.35 14.69 -37.52
CA GLN A 481 2.90 13.46 -38.17
C GLN A 481 1.94 13.70 -39.34
N VAL A 482 1.02 14.66 -39.23
CA VAL A 482 0.17 15.02 -40.38
C VAL A 482 1.02 15.58 -41.51
N ILE A 483 2.05 16.36 -41.19
CA ILE A 483 2.99 16.86 -42.17
C ILE A 483 3.76 15.70 -42.80
N ARG A 484 4.31 14.76 -42.02
CA ARG A 484 4.95 13.55 -42.57
C ARG A 484 4.03 12.73 -43.47
N HIS A 485 2.75 12.61 -43.11
CA HIS A 485 1.75 11.96 -43.96
C HIS A 485 1.54 12.71 -45.28
N GLU A 486 1.24 14.00 -45.21
CA GLU A 486 0.97 14.81 -46.40
C GLU A 486 2.23 14.94 -47.28
N LEU A 487 3.44 14.86 -46.69
CA LEU A 487 4.70 14.71 -47.41
C LEU A 487 4.80 13.39 -48.15
N SER A 488 4.42 12.27 -47.52
CA SER A 488 4.40 10.95 -48.19
C SER A 488 3.44 10.90 -49.39
N LEU A 489 2.42 11.76 -49.39
CA LEU A 489 1.46 11.93 -50.49
C LEU A 489 1.87 13.04 -51.48
N ASN A 490 3.04 13.66 -51.32
CA ASN A 490 3.54 14.79 -52.11
C ASN A 490 2.59 16.03 -52.13
N HIS A 491 1.78 16.23 -51.10
CA HIS A 491 0.91 17.39 -50.97
C HIS A 491 1.63 18.59 -50.34
N PHE A 492 2.63 19.13 -51.05
CA PHE A 492 3.50 20.20 -50.55
C PHE A 492 2.75 21.45 -50.09
N ASP A 493 1.69 21.85 -50.78
CA ASP A 493 0.89 23.05 -50.42
C ASP A 493 0.06 22.87 -49.15
N LYS A 494 -0.37 21.64 -48.85
CA LYS A 494 -1.05 21.32 -47.59
C LYS A 494 -0.07 21.30 -46.44
N CYS A 495 1.15 20.78 -46.67
CA CYS A 495 2.23 20.81 -45.68
C CYS A 495 2.55 22.25 -45.26
N ARG A 496 2.68 23.18 -46.21
CA ARG A 496 2.89 24.61 -45.93
C ARG A 496 1.78 25.21 -45.07
N LYS A 497 0.52 24.93 -45.41
CA LYS A 497 -0.64 25.40 -44.61
C LYS A 497 -0.63 24.82 -43.20
N LEU A 498 -0.20 23.57 -43.03
CA LEU A 498 -0.08 22.92 -41.72
C LEU A 498 1.06 23.52 -40.88
N PHE A 499 2.22 23.82 -41.48
CA PHE A 499 3.31 24.53 -40.80
C PHE A 499 2.87 25.92 -40.32
N ILE A 500 2.20 26.68 -41.17
CA ILE A 500 1.65 28.01 -40.80
C ILE A 500 0.61 27.87 -39.69
N LYS A 501 -0.24 26.84 -39.73
CA LYS A 501 -1.22 26.56 -38.67
C LYS A 501 -0.53 26.19 -37.35
N ALA A 502 0.53 25.37 -37.40
CA ALA A 502 1.33 24.98 -36.24
C ALA A 502 2.03 26.19 -35.60
N ILE A 503 2.65 27.07 -36.40
CA ILE A 503 3.31 28.29 -35.90
C ILE A 503 2.33 29.19 -35.14
N LYS A 504 1.05 29.21 -35.55
CA LYS A 504 0.02 30.02 -34.88
C LYS A 504 -0.53 29.41 -33.59
N SER A 505 -0.44 28.09 -33.42
CA SER A 505 -1.10 27.37 -32.32
C SER A 505 -0.13 26.83 -31.26
N VAL A 506 1.14 26.58 -31.60
CA VAL A 506 2.13 25.94 -30.72
C VAL A 506 2.75 26.92 -29.71
N GLN A 507 3.03 26.43 -28.49
CA GLN A 507 3.67 27.20 -27.42
C GLN A 507 5.17 27.46 -27.67
N SER A 508 5.74 28.48 -27.01
CA SER A 508 7.05 29.07 -27.34
C SER A 508 8.26 28.12 -27.34
N ILE A 509 8.24 27.03 -26.58
CA ILE A 509 9.36 26.07 -26.47
C ILE A 509 9.51 25.20 -27.72
N ASP A 510 8.40 24.78 -28.32
CA ASP A 510 8.42 23.94 -29.53
C ASP A 510 8.45 24.78 -30.82
N LEU A 511 8.26 26.10 -30.74
CA LEU A 511 8.20 27.00 -31.89
C LEU A 511 9.49 26.98 -32.72
N ASN A 512 10.65 26.97 -32.07
CA ASN A 512 11.95 26.91 -32.74
C ASN A 512 12.08 25.62 -33.57
N ARG A 513 11.62 24.50 -33.01
CA ARG A 513 11.62 23.21 -33.70
C ARG A 513 10.69 23.19 -34.91
N VAL A 514 9.52 23.86 -34.82
CA VAL A 514 8.61 24.03 -35.97
C VAL A 514 9.29 24.80 -37.10
N TRP A 515 10.01 25.87 -36.75
CA TRP A 515 10.75 26.69 -37.71
C TRP A 515 11.91 25.94 -38.35
N ASP A 516 12.66 25.15 -37.59
CA ASP A 516 13.75 24.34 -38.12
C ASP A 516 13.24 23.28 -39.10
N ASP A 517 12.18 22.57 -38.74
CA ASP A 517 11.53 21.58 -39.62
C ASP A 517 10.92 22.25 -40.87
N TYR A 518 10.33 23.45 -40.75
CA TYR A 518 9.76 24.17 -41.90
C TYR A 518 10.87 24.70 -42.82
N ASN A 519 11.98 25.20 -42.26
CA ASN A 519 13.18 25.57 -42.99
C ASN A 519 13.75 24.38 -43.78
N GLN A 520 13.84 23.20 -43.15
CA GLN A 520 14.32 22.00 -43.80
C GLN A 520 13.39 21.56 -44.95
N PHE A 521 12.08 21.68 -44.75
CA PHE A 521 11.08 21.40 -45.76
C PHE A 521 11.21 22.30 -47.01
N GLU A 522 11.25 23.63 -46.86
CA GLU A 522 11.36 24.53 -48.02
C GLU A 522 12.74 24.42 -48.70
N ARG A 523 13.80 24.06 -47.97
CA ARG A 523 15.11 23.75 -48.57
C ARG A 523 15.08 22.53 -49.49
N GLN A 524 14.24 21.55 -49.18
CA GLN A 524 14.15 20.29 -49.94
C GLN A 524 13.11 20.34 -51.06
N TYR A 525 11.98 21.03 -50.85
CA TYR A 525 10.81 20.96 -51.73
C TYR A 525 10.25 22.34 -52.16
N GLY A 526 10.90 23.43 -51.75
CA GLY A 526 10.46 24.80 -51.99
C GLY A 526 11.14 25.49 -53.17
N ASN A 527 10.53 26.59 -53.62
CA ASN A 527 11.14 27.54 -54.55
C ASN A 527 11.89 28.64 -53.78
N LEU A 528 12.86 29.30 -54.42
CA LEU A 528 13.67 30.36 -53.79
C LEU A 528 12.81 31.49 -53.18
N ASP A 529 11.78 31.95 -53.90
CA ASP A 529 10.87 32.99 -53.42
C ASP A 529 10.10 32.58 -52.15
N GLN A 530 9.75 31.30 -52.04
CA GLN A 530 9.05 30.75 -50.87
C GLN A 530 10.01 30.59 -49.68
N TYR A 531 11.26 30.23 -49.95
CA TYR A 531 12.31 30.16 -48.94
C TYR A 531 12.66 31.54 -48.37
N GLU A 532 12.74 32.57 -49.23
CA GLU A 532 12.98 33.95 -48.80
C GLU A 532 11.81 34.51 -47.97
N LEU A 533 10.57 34.19 -48.33
CA LEU A 533 9.39 34.55 -47.55
C LEU A 533 9.43 33.93 -46.15
N LEU A 534 9.82 32.65 -46.04
CA LEU A 534 9.96 31.95 -44.77
C LEU A 534 11.05 32.58 -43.89
N LEU A 535 12.22 32.90 -44.47
CA LEU A 535 13.30 33.60 -43.77
C LEU A 535 12.85 34.98 -43.25
N PHE A 536 12.04 35.70 -44.03
CA PHE A 536 11.49 36.99 -43.62
C PHE A 536 10.53 36.84 -42.43
N GLU A 537 9.60 35.87 -42.48
CA GLU A 537 8.65 35.61 -41.40
C GLU A 537 9.33 35.11 -40.12
N SER A 538 10.31 34.21 -40.24
CA SER A 538 11.11 33.69 -39.12
C SER A 538 11.88 34.83 -38.42
N ASN A 539 12.52 35.71 -39.18
CA ASN A 539 13.24 36.87 -38.65
C ASN A 539 12.32 37.89 -37.97
N LYS A 540 11.09 38.07 -38.48
CA LYS A 540 10.09 38.95 -37.88
C LYS A 540 9.67 38.46 -36.49
N ILE A 541 9.41 37.16 -36.36
CA ILE A 541 9.00 36.55 -35.08
C ILE A 541 10.16 36.44 -34.10
N PHE A 542 11.38 36.13 -34.58
CA PHE A 542 12.59 36.15 -33.74
C PHE A 542 12.84 37.53 -33.12
N LYS A 543 12.64 38.60 -33.90
CA LYS A 543 12.68 39.99 -33.40
C LYS A 543 11.58 40.27 -32.37
N GLN A 544 10.36 39.78 -32.58
CA GLN A 544 9.26 39.92 -31.62
C GLN A 544 9.51 39.14 -30.32
N GLN A 545 10.08 37.93 -30.39
CA GLN A 545 10.46 37.15 -29.22
C GLN A 545 11.62 37.80 -28.45
N LEU A 546 12.63 38.35 -29.14
CA LEU A 546 13.68 39.14 -28.48
C LEU A 546 13.09 40.38 -27.78
N GLN A 547 12.15 41.09 -28.41
CA GLN A 547 11.48 42.23 -27.80
C GLN A 547 10.62 41.82 -26.59
N GLN A 548 9.92 40.69 -26.64
CA GLN A 548 9.17 40.15 -25.51
C GLN A 548 10.08 39.68 -24.37
N GLN A 549 11.23 39.05 -24.66
CA GLN A 549 12.23 38.68 -23.66
C GLN A 549 12.87 39.92 -23.02
N GLN A 550 13.18 40.95 -23.80
CA GLN A 550 13.67 42.24 -23.28
C GLN A 550 12.60 42.94 -22.43
N SER A 551 11.33 42.87 -22.82
CA SER A 551 10.20 43.44 -22.07
C SER A 551 9.93 42.67 -20.77
N ASN A 552 10.00 41.33 -20.79
CA ASN A 552 9.87 40.49 -19.60
C ASN A 552 11.08 40.62 -18.67
N ASN A 553 12.29 40.76 -19.21
CA ASN A 553 13.47 41.11 -18.41
C ASN A 553 13.33 42.51 -17.80
N ASN A 554 12.84 43.51 -18.54
CA ASN A 554 12.59 44.85 -17.99
C ASN A 554 11.48 44.85 -16.94
N ASN A 555 10.43 44.03 -17.11
CA ASN A 555 9.36 43.86 -16.11
C ASN A 555 9.85 43.09 -14.87
N ASN A 556 10.70 42.07 -15.03
CA ASN A 556 11.34 41.37 -13.92
C ASN A 556 12.37 42.25 -13.20
N ILE A 557 13.11 43.10 -13.91
CA ILE A 557 14.02 44.11 -13.33
C ILE A 557 13.19 45.18 -12.58
N ASN A 558 12.06 45.62 -13.11
CA ASN A 558 11.16 46.55 -12.42
C ASN A 558 10.47 45.93 -11.19
N ASN A 559 10.07 44.65 -11.25
CA ASN A 559 9.54 43.93 -10.10
C ASN A 559 10.62 43.66 -9.04
N ASN A 560 11.84 43.33 -9.43
CA ASN A 560 12.97 43.21 -8.51
C ASN A 560 13.37 44.56 -7.91
N ASN A 561 13.26 45.66 -8.65
CA ASN A 561 13.49 47.00 -8.12
C ASN A 561 12.38 47.42 -7.13
N ASN A 562 11.12 47.09 -7.41
CA ASN A 562 10.01 47.31 -6.46
C ASN A 562 10.12 46.45 -5.20
N ASN A 563 10.61 45.20 -5.32
CA ASN A 563 10.89 44.34 -4.17
C ASN A 563 12.10 44.84 -3.37
N ASN A 564 13.15 45.33 -4.02
CA ASN A 564 14.31 45.95 -3.36
C ASN A 564 13.94 47.26 -2.63
N ASP A 565 13.01 48.05 -3.16
CA ASP A 565 12.51 49.25 -2.48
C ASP A 565 11.59 48.91 -1.30
N ASN A 566 10.82 47.83 -1.39
CA ASN A 566 10.05 47.29 -0.26
C ASN A 566 10.97 46.69 0.83
N GLU A 567 12.02 45.96 0.45
CA GLU A 567 13.06 45.48 1.36
C GLU A 567 13.82 46.62 2.02
N LYS A 568 14.23 47.66 1.29
CA LYS A 568 14.87 48.86 1.88
C LYS A 568 13.94 49.63 2.82
N ARG A 569 12.62 49.62 2.56
CA ARG A 569 11.61 50.21 3.48
C ARG A 569 11.39 49.34 4.73
N LEU A 570 11.42 48.02 4.59
CA LEU A 570 11.37 47.05 5.69
C LEU A 570 12.64 47.11 6.56
N LEU A 571 13.83 47.18 5.95
CA LEU A 571 15.12 47.38 6.61
C LEU A 571 15.19 48.73 7.33
N LYS A 572 14.75 49.84 6.72
CA LYS A 572 14.65 51.14 7.43
C LYS A 572 13.62 51.13 8.57
N ARG A 573 12.57 50.31 8.47
CA ARG A 573 11.56 50.15 9.53
C ARG A 573 12.10 49.27 10.67
N GLN A 574 12.87 48.23 10.35
CA GLN A 574 13.63 47.41 11.31
C GLN A 574 14.74 48.23 11.98
N GLU A 575 15.56 48.99 11.25
CA GLU A 575 16.58 49.88 11.82
C GLU A 575 16.00 50.97 12.72
N ARG A 576 14.78 51.48 12.43
CA ARG A 576 14.07 52.41 13.34
C ARG A 576 13.53 51.71 14.58
N GLN A 577 13.12 50.44 14.46
CA GLN A 577 12.71 49.61 15.59
C GLN A 577 13.92 49.18 16.43
N ASP A 578 15.06 48.91 15.80
CA ASP A 578 16.31 48.52 16.44
C ASP A 578 17.04 49.70 17.05
N LYS A 579 16.92 50.92 16.49
CA LYS A 579 17.31 52.17 17.18
C LYS A 579 16.40 52.46 18.37
N LYS A 580 15.09 52.20 18.26
CA LYS A 580 14.17 52.29 19.42
C LYS A 580 14.43 51.22 20.48
N LYS A 581 14.89 50.02 20.08
CA LYS A 581 15.37 48.97 20.99
C LYS A 581 16.74 49.32 21.59
N LYS A 582 17.70 49.86 20.84
CA LYS A 582 19.00 50.34 21.35
C LYS A 582 18.87 51.48 22.35
N ILE A 583 17.98 52.44 22.09
CA ILE A 583 17.67 53.53 23.04
C ILE A 583 16.91 53.00 24.29
N LYS A 584 16.20 51.87 24.17
CA LYS A 584 15.64 51.14 25.32
C LYS A 584 16.67 50.25 26.03
N LEU A 585 17.70 49.78 25.35
CA LEU A 585 18.76 48.90 25.88
C LEU A 585 19.87 49.70 26.58
N GLU A 586 20.20 50.91 26.13
CA GLU A 586 21.16 51.82 26.82
C GLU A 586 20.58 52.48 28.08
N LYS A 587 19.30 52.26 28.40
CA LYS A 587 18.66 52.76 29.63
C LYS A 587 18.41 51.69 30.70
N VAL A 588 18.91 50.46 30.50
CA VAL A 588 18.63 49.31 31.39
C VAL A 588 19.92 48.56 31.80
N GLU A 589 21.11 49.12 31.56
CA GLU A 589 22.40 48.51 31.96
C GLU A 589 23.00 49.04 33.28
N ASP A 590 22.18 49.65 34.15
CA ASP A 590 22.48 49.78 35.58
C ASP A 590 21.35 49.11 36.36
N ASP A 591 21.43 47.78 36.50
CA ASP A 591 21.12 47.00 37.70
C ASP A 591 21.07 45.50 37.34
N LYS A 592 22.05 44.74 37.85
CA LYS A 592 22.14 43.29 37.71
C LYS A 592 21.49 42.58 38.92
N VAL A 593 20.95 41.39 38.65
CA VAL A 593 20.72 40.20 39.53
C VAL A 593 19.34 40.06 40.21
N SER A 594 18.53 39.09 39.76
CA SER A 594 18.03 37.93 40.54
C SER A 594 16.95 37.13 39.79
N ASP A 595 17.03 35.79 39.83
CA ASP A 595 15.90 34.88 39.59
C ASP A 595 14.93 35.01 40.76
N GLU A 596 13.78 35.68 40.60
CA GLU A 596 12.68 35.66 41.58
C GLU A 596 11.30 35.65 40.92
N ALA A 597 10.38 34.98 41.61
CA ALA A 597 9.05 34.59 41.19
C ALA A 597 8.11 35.75 40.88
N ASN A 598 7.38 35.63 39.76
CA ASN A 598 6.34 36.58 39.38
C ASN A 598 4.96 36.13 39.88
N ASN A 599 4.20 37.07 40.43
CA ASN A 599 2.81 36.93 40.88
C ASN A 599 1.78 36.68 39.76
N LEU A 600 2.22 36.49 38.50
CA LEU A 600 1.36 36.43 37.32
C LEU A 600 1.31 35.02 36.76
N ILE A 601 0.13 34.41 36.75
CA ILE A 601 -0.12 33.12 36.11
C ILE A 601 -0.75 33.31 34.74
N PHE A 602 -0.30 32.52 33.78
CA PHE A 602 -0.91 32.36 32.46
C PHE A 602 -1.80 31.13 32.43
N VAL A 603 -3.07 31.30 32.02
CA VAL A 603 -4.05 30.22 31.90
C VAL A 603 -4.49 30.09 30.44
N SER A 604 -4.29 28.92 29.84
CA SER A 604 -4.68 28.60 28.46
C SER A 604 -5.69 27.47 28.38
N SER A 605 -6.42 27.37 27.26
CA SER A 605 -7.44 26.36 26.98
C SER A 605 -8.73 26.51 27.80
N LEU A 606 -9.13 27.76 28.07
CA LEU A 606 -10.40 28.08 28.69
C LEU A 606 -11.56 27.99 27.69
N PRO A 607 -12.73 27.46 28.07
CA PRO A 607 -13.93 27.56 27.25
C PRO A 607 -14.25 29.03 26.93
N TYR A 608 -14.68 29.31 25.69
CA TYR A 608 -14.90 30.68 25.21
C TYR A 608 -16.00 31.46 25.96
N GLU A 609 -16.78 30.78 26.82
CA GLU A 609 -17.85 31.31 27.67
C GLU A 609 -17.40 31.68 29.10
N TYR A 610 -16.11 31.50 29.42
CA TYR A 610 -15.54 31.91 30.70
C TYR A 610 -15.13 33.38 30.65
N ASP A 611 -15.79 34.17 31.49
CA ASP A 611 -15.49 35.58 31.73
C ASP A 611 -14.69 35.73 33.04
N GLU A 612 -14.11 36.91 33.24
CA GLU A 612 -13.24 37.27 34.36
C GLU A 612 -13.84 36.87 35.72
N SER A 613 -15.14 37.10 35.94
CA SER A 613 -15.80 36.76 37.21
C SER A 613 -15.86 35.26 37.52
N LYS A 614 -15.96 34.39 36.51
CA LYS A 614 -15.97 32.92 36.71
C LYS A 614 -14.57 32.40 37.07
N LEU A 615 -13.55 32.99 36.47
CA LEU A 615 -12.15 32.68 36.79
C LEU A 615 -11.79 33.17 38.19
N GLU A 616 -12.21 34.38 38.57
CA GLU A 616 -12.02 34.89 39.93
C GLU A 616 -12.68 33.99 40.97
N GLN A 617 -13.90 33.49 40.73
CA GLN A 617 -14.55 32.53 41.63
C GLN A 617 -13.76 31.22 41.76
N TYR A 618 -13.29 30.65 40.66
CA TYR A 618 -12.52 29.42 40.67
C TYR A 618 -11.20 29.57 41.44
N PHE A 619 -10.46 30.65 41.19
CA PHE A 619 -9.17 30.88 41.85
C PHE A 619 -9.32 31.41 43.28
N ASN A 620 -10.41 32.10 43.63
CA ASN A 620 -10.72 32.46 45.02
C ASN A 620 -10.96 31.22 45.90
N ASN A 621 -11.63 30.19 45.37
CA ASN A 621 -11.78 28.92 46.09
C ASN A 621 -10.44 28.23 46.41
N ILE A 622 -9.39 28.51 45.63
CA ILE A 622 -8.04 27.96 45.83
C ILE A 622 -7.23 28.89 46.75
N THR A 623 -7.25 30.18 46.45
CA THR A 623 -6.55 31.25 47.17
C THR A 623 -7.32 32.56 47.04
N ASN A 624 -7.92 33.06 48.13
CA ASN A 624 -8.64 34.34 48.20
C ASN A 624 -7.69 35.57 48.15
N ASN A 625 -6.78 35.63 47.18
CA ASN A 625 -5.79 36.70 47.09
C ASN A 625 -5.43 37.11 45.67
N ILE A 626 -6.45 37.18 44.79
CA ILE A 626 -6.33 37.68 43.42
C ILE A 626 -6.28 39.22 43.44
N LYS A 627 -5.34 39.78 42.70
CA LYS A 627 -5.18 41.24 42.51
C LYS A 627 -5.86 41.72 41.24
N GLU A 628 -5.71 41.00 40.13
CA GLU A 628 -6.32 41.34 38.85
C GLU A 628 -6.50 40.08 37.98
N CYS A 629 -7.67 39.93 37.34
CA CYS A 629 -7.94 38.88 36.37
C CYS A 629 -8.32 39.48 35.02
N ARG A 630 -7.64 39.08 33.94
CA ARG A 630 -7.87 39.61 32.60
C ARG A 630 -7.99 38.50 31.56
N VAL A 631 -9.14 38.40 30.90
CA VAL A 631 -9.34 37.50 29.75
C VAL A 631 -8.92 38.18 28.45
N VAL A 632 -8.15 37.47 27.62
CA VAL A 632 -7.74 37.98 26.32
C VAL A 632 -8.88 37.82 25.33
N ARG A 633 -9.40 38.95 24.82
CA ARG A 633 -10.49 39.00 23.84
C ARG A 633 -9.98 39.47 22.48
N ASP A 634 -10.63 39.03 21.40
CA ASP A 634 -10.33 39.49 20.04
C ASP A 634 -10.94 40.87 19.75
N LYS A 635 -10.58 41.45 18.60
CA LYS A 635 -11.07 42.76 18.12
C LYS A 635 -12.61 42.90 18.04
N TYR A 636 -13.35 41.79 18.11
CA TYR A 636 -14.82 41.73 18.14
C TYR A 636 -15.40 41.40 19.53
N GLY A 637 -14.59 41.44 20.60
CA GLY A 637 -15.02 41.21 21.99
C GLY A 637 -15.17 39.75 22.43
N LYS A 638 -14.96 38.78 21.53
CA LYS A 638 -15.02 37.34 21.86
C LYS A 638 -13.74 36.85 22.55
N SER A 639 -13.87 36.03 23.60
CA SER A 639 -12.73 35.43 24.31
C SER A 639 -11.85 34.60 23.35
N LYS A 640 -10.54 34.61 23.56
CA LYS A 640 -9.57 33.72 22.88
C LYS A 640 -9.24 32.47 23.68
N GLY A 641 -9.95 32.21 24.79
CA GLY A 641 -9.72 31.05 25.65
C GLY A 641 -8.41 31.13 26.44
N ILE A 642 -7.91 32.34 26.69
CA ILE A 642 -6.64 32.62 27.39
C ILE A 642 -6.88 33.73 28.41
N ALA A 643 -6.33 33.59 29.61
CA ALA A 643 -6.41 34.60 30.67
C ALA A 643 -5.06 34.78 31.40
N PHE A 644 -4.87 35.97 31.97
CA PHE A 644 -3.77 36.29 32.87
C PHE A 644 -4.33 36.65 34.25
N ILE A 645 -3.77 36.07 35.30
CA ILE A 645 -4.21 36.28 36.68
C ILE A 645 -3.02 36.72 37.51
N GLU A 646 -3.11 37.91 38.10
CA GLU A 646 -2.13 38.45 39.04
C GLU A 646 -2.63 38.20 40.47
N PHE A 647 -1.79 37.62 41.33
CA PHE A 647 -2.06 37.44 42.76
C PHE A 647 -1.35 38.53 43.58
N ASN A 648 -1.83 38.78 44.80
CA ASN A 648 -1.12 39.66 45.73
C ASN A 648 0.18 39.03 46.24
N ASP A 649 0.21 37.69 46.38
CA ASP A 649 1.33 36.94 46.97
C ASP A 649 1.86 35.85 46.04
N ILE A 650 3.18 35.67 46.04
CA ILE A 650 3.93 34.66 45.28
C ILE A 650 3.51 33.23 45.65
N ASP A 651 3.26 32.98 46.94
CA ASP A 651 2.87 31.66 47.43
C ASP A 651 1.52 31.20 46.87
N SER A 652 0.62 32.16 46.62
CA SER A 652 -0.68 31.87 46.02
C SER A 652 -0.52 31.48 44.56
N ALA A 653 0.34 32.21 43.83
CA ALA A 653 0.63 31.91 42.43
C ALA A 653 1.26 30.51 42.25
N THR A 654 2.15 30.14 43.17
CA THR A 654 2.85 28.85 43.15
C THR A 654 1.92 27.68 43.51
N ARG A 655 0.99 27.87 44.46
CA ARG A 655 -0.03 26.85 44.79
C ARG A 655 -0.97 26.58 43.61
N SER A 656 -1.43 27.62 42.94
CA SER A 656 -2.30 27.47 41.76
C SER A 656 -1.61 26.76 40.59
N LEU A 657 -0.31 26.96 40.39
CA LEU A 657 0.48 26.23 39.37
C LEU A 657 0.68 24.74 39.69
N SER A 658 0.72 24.37 40.97
CA SER A 658 0.97 22.99 41.40
C SER A 658 -0.24 22.04 41.23
N LEU A 659 -1.44 22.57 40.97
CA LEU A 659 -2.70 21.83 40.99
C LEU A 659 -3.17 21.32 39.62
N ASN A 660 -2.33 21.25 38.58
CA ASN A 660 -2.61 20.76 37.21
C ASN A 660 -3.77 19.74 37.09
N HIS A 661 -5.02 20.24 37.07
CA HIS A 661 -6.22 19.45 36.92
C HIS A 661 -7.00 19.95 35.70
N PRO A 662 -7.46 19.06 34.81
CA PRO A 662 -8.49 19.41 33.84
C PRO A 662 -9.75 19.81 34.63
N ILE A 663 -10.37 20.93 34.26
CA ILE A 663 -11.64 21.37 34.87
C ILE A 663 -12.69 20.28 34.60
N VAL A 664 -13.00 19.49 35.63
CA VAL A 664 -14.06 18.46 35.60
C VAL A 664 -15.40 19.18 35.67
N ILE A 665 -16.27 18.91 34.69
CA ILE A 665 -17.63 19.44 34.62
C ILE A 665 -18.52 18.58 35.51
N ASP A 666 -18.90 19.09 36.68
CA ASP A 666 -20.08 18.58 37.39
C ASP A 666 -21.34 19.16 36.73
N ASN A 667 -21.91 18.40 35.80
CA ASN A 667 -23.27 18.60 35.35
C ASN A 667 -24.21 18.09 36.46
N ASN A 668 -24.78 19.00 37.25
CA ASN A 668 -25.99 18.70 38.01
C ASN A 668 -26.90 19.93 38.16
N ASN A 669 -28.15 19.70 37.73
CA ASN A 669 -29.39 20.38 38.09
C ASN A 669 -29.81 21.69 37.39
N ASN A 670 -30.64 21.45 36.36
CA ASN A 670 -32.06 21.82 36.28
C ASN A 670 -32.49 23.26 35.97
N ASN A 671 -33.25 23.31 34.86
CA ASN A 671 -34.49 24.05 34.64
C ASN A 671 -34.46 25.58 34.72
N ASN A 672 -34.68 26.22 33.56
CA ASN A 672 -36.01 26.74 33.31
C ASN A 672 -36.24 27.13 31.84
N ASN A 673 -37.30 26.54 31.30
CA ASN A 673 -38.09 27.06 30.20
C ASN A 673 -38.39 28.56 30.38
N ASN A 674 -38.30 29.33 29.29
CA ASN A 674 -39.35 30.28 28.87
C ASN A 674 -38.98 30.92 27.53
N ASN A 675 -39.35 30.25 26.43
CA ASN A 675 -39.55 30.91 25.14
C ASN A 675 -40.96 31.51 25.13
N ASN A 676 -41.06 32.80 25.47
CA ASN A 676 -42.19 33.68 25.16
C ASN A 676 -41.62 34.94 24.51
N ASN A 677 -41.80 35.09 23.20
CA ASN A 677 -42.62 36.18 22.64
C ASN A 677 -42.51 36.25 21.11
N ASN A 678 -43.70 36.13 20.52
CA ASN A 678 -44.05 36.56 19.18
C ASN A 678 -43.90 38.08 18.99
N ASN A 679 -43.92 38.44 17.71
CA ASN A 679 -44.48 39.65 17.09
C ASN A 679 -43.53 40.81 16.73
N ASN A 680 -43.26 40.82 15.43
CA ASN A 680 -43.79 41.80 14.46
C ASN A 680 -43.02 43.10 14.16
N ASN A 681 -43.01 43.29 12.84
CA ASN A 681 -43.24 44.54 12.11
C ASN A 681 -42.04 45.45 11.85
N ASN A 682 -41.65 45.46 10.58
CA ASN A 682 -41.96 46.50 9.58
C ASN A 682 -40.76 46.70 8.63
N ASN A 683 -40.90 46.94 7.33
CA ASN A 683 -42.02 46.89 6.39
C ASN A 683 -41.41 47.26 5.02
N ASN A 684 -41.97 46.68 3.95
CA ASN A 684 -42.31 47.37 2.68
C ASN A 684 -41.16 47.90 1.77
N ASN A 685 -41.18 47.75 0.44
CA ASN A 685 -42.30 47.82 -0.52
C ASN A 685 -41.84 47.30 -1.91
N ASN A 686 -42.62 46.46 -2.61
CA ASN A 686 -43.55 46.77 -3.73
C ASN A 686 -42.87 47.12 -5.07
N ASN A 687 -43.36 46.78 -6.26
CA ASN A 687 -44.42 45.89 -6.79
C ASN A 687 -44.30 45.99 -8.32
N ASN A 688 -44.37 44.86 -9.03
CA ASN A 688 -45.28 44.58 -10.16
C ASN A 688 -44.89 43.26 -10.82
#